data_AF-A0A9N7UHC4-F1
#
_entry.id   AF-A0A9N7UHC4-F1
#
_cell.length_a   1.000
_cell.length_b   1.000
_cell.length_c   1.000
_cell.angle_alpha   90.00
_cell.angle_beta   90.00
_cell.angle_gamma   90.00
#
_symmetry.space_group_name_H-M   'P 1'
#
loop_
_entity.id
_entity.type
_entity.pdbx_description
1 polymer ?
#
loop_
_entity_poly.entity_id
_entity_poly.type
_entity_poly.pdbx_seq_one_letter_code
_entity_poly.pdbx_strand_id
1 'polypeptide(L)'
;MAELKEAEAAPRYQEDAEITRGDGAAAAGAQAATRSAEDQAADDHDAKPSTTTSERHVSIQTQLDGLEVLVDLNGAGRKSCPLCPEEKFKACYSHKLRRHLQNLHWKVYAEFEGQRMCICHLPCRNLKPGLTGDQASGRHVAHYHCVVCSVTIARKTDMISHLKRHVNKGETEASYSGCSDLPVEEPDLCVSAAPSGQAFEIMKELGTNVQLLPNHTTPQKSDTYFNRKMKANRQLVFCALAVLAEERNPLECLDAFGATGIMGLQWAKHLRQAVKVTVTDISDICVKMIKENCELNHIRVEGGARGPRGPEGGGSEEEGTPIATVEVVKMDANVIMHLRPFDYIHLDPFGTAVNYLDAAFRNVRNLGIVSVTSTDTGSLYAKAPNVTLRHYSSHIVRTEYYKELAARIVVATVARAAARCNKGIEVLLAVALEHFVLVVVRVLRGPTQADESARKLRKLVHCQWCEERVFLKLGNMVDETLPCNCHGSLPGKTAVYLGPLWAGPLFNTGFLRRMLSAAVQHSMDDIQPLVKTLICESDCTSLKSLMHGPSAFNQVECGVVIKTLHSGEESGPDQSGKRKSGEESGNLVKRLKSDASLEHPPFYYSIHRHSIRGMNMPKLNKFLLYLMEAGFRVSRTHFDPTGIRTDAKLEQFKSVLTKYSVPTYTSATQTSLSSEKST
;
A
#
# COMPACT_ATOMS: atom_id res chain seq x y z
N MET A 1 -80.85 -7.19 21.51
CA MET A 1 -80.84 -8.65 21.71
C MET A 1 -79.56 -9.21 21.12
N ALA A 2 -78.48 -9.49 21.82
CA ALA A 2 -77.92 -9.13 23.12
C ALA A 2 -76.43 -9.57 22.93
N GLU A 3 -75.41 -8.74 23.17
CA GLU A 3 -74.77 -8.56 24.49
C GLU A 3 -74.16 -9.90 25.00
N LEU A 4 -72.86 -10.11 25.24
CA LEU A 4 -71.83 -9.48 26.11
C LEU A 4 -70.52 -10.33 25.93
N LYS A 5 -69.28 -10.01 26.33
CA LYS A 5 -68.73 -9.06 27.31
C LYS A 5 -67.21 -8.91 27.12
N GLU A 6 -66.71 -7.75 27.53
CA GLU A 6 -65.33 -7.27 27.66
C GLU A 6 -64.52 -7.91 28.81
N ALA A 7 -63.20 -7.74 28.74
CA ALA A 7 -62.35 -7.11 29.78
C ALA A 7 -60.97 -6.82 29.14
N GLU A 8 -60.61 -5.57 28.80
CA GLU A 8 -59.95 -4.54 29.64
C GLU A 8 -58.75 -5.08 30.45
N ALA A 9 -57.55 -4.48 30.45
CA ALA A 9 -57.27 -3.05 30.54
C ALA A 9 -55.98 -2.61 29.81
N ALA A 10 -56.00 -1.36 29.33
CA ALA A 10 -54.87 -0.60 28.82
C ALA A 10 -54.40 0.44 29.88
N PRO A 11 -53.77 1.58 29.52
CA PRO A 11 -52.34 1.87 29.67
C PRO A 11 -52.09 3.12 30.54
N ARG A 12 -50.84 3.60 30.66
CA ARG A 12 -50.44 5.03 30.86
C ARG A 12 -48.95 5.13 31.21
N TYR A 13 -48.16 6.17 30.90
CA TYR A 13 -48.20 7.33 29.99
C TYR A 13 -46.77 7.91 30.01
N GLN A 14 -46.44 8.75 29.03
CA GLN A 14 -45.16 9.49 28.88
C GLN A 14 -45.05 10.71 29.82
N GLU A 15 -43.88 11.38 29.71
CA GLU A 15 -43.54 12.78 30.08
C GLU A 15 -43.17 12.99 31.57
N ASP A 16 -42.19 13.81 31.99
CA ASP A 16 -41.46 14.90 31.33
C ASP A 16 -40.18 15.34 32.08
N ALA A 17 -39.41 16.15 31.36
CA ALA A 17 -38.34 17.11 31.65
C ALA A 17 -37.85 17.52 33.08
N GLU A 18 -36.51 17.74 33.13
CA GLU A 18 -35.79 18.97 33.55
C GLU A 18 -35.40 19.35 35.03
N ILE A 19 -34.13 19.80 35.13
CA ILE A 19 -33.52 20.83 36.04
C ILE A 19 -33.31 20.40 37.51
N THR A 20 -32.11 20.44 38.14
CA THR A 20 -31.37 21.66 38.54
C THR A 20 -29.96 21.37 39.07
N ARG A 21 -29.11 22.40 39.03
CA ARG A 21 -27.75 22.57 39.58
C ARG A 21 -27.68 22.54 41.11
N GLY A 22 -26.49 22.30 41.65
CA GLY A 22 -26.11 22.64 43.03
C GLY A 22 -24.62 22.42 43.32
N ASP A 23 -23.87 23.52 43.42
CA ASP A 23 -22.45 23.63 43.77
C ASP A 23 -22.09 23.20 45.20
N GLY A 24 -20.79 22.93 45.43
CA GLY A 24 -20.08 23.64 46.51
C GLY A 24 -19.28 22.83 47.55
N ALA A 25 -17.95 22.94 47.45
CA ALA A 25 -16.95 23.11 48.53
C ALA A 25 -16.69 21.95 49.54
N ALA A 26 -15.57 21.85 50.27
CA ALA A 26 -14.16 22.22 50.17
C ALA A 26 -13.45 21.68 51.44
N ALA A 27 -12.14 21.43 51.33
CA ALA A 27 -11.09 21.62 52.35
C ALA A 27 -10.68 20.53 53.39
N ALA A 28 -9.34 20.45 53.51
CA ALA A 28 -8.45 20.09 54.64
C ALA A 28 -8.40 18.60 55.12
N GLY A 29 -7.27 17.95 55.43
CA GLY A 29 -5.87 18.36 55.63
C GLY A 29 -5.40 18.08 57.08
N ALA A 30 -4.47 17.12 57.29
CA ALA A 30 -3.51 16.94 58.42
C ALA A 30 -3.08 15.45 58.51
N GLN A 31 -1.82 15.03 58.32
CA GLN A 31 -0.59 15.13 59.14
C GLN A 31 -0.45 14.16 60.35
N ALA A 32 0.48 13.20 60.18
CA ALA A 32 1.66 12.88 61.02
C ALA A 32 1.61 12.00 62.29
N ALA A 33 2.72 11.25 62.44
CA ALA A 33 3.42 10.76 63.66
C ALA A 33 2.92 9.43 64.31
N THR A 34 3.60 8.27 64.18
CA THR A 34 4.89 7.74 64.74
C THR A 34 4.82 7.15 66.16
N ARG A 35 5.37 5.92 66.32
CA ARG A 35 6.17 5.29 67.44
C ARG A 35 5.74 3.83 67.73
N SER A 36 6.56 2.81 67.38
CA SER A 36 7.72 2.17 68.10
C SER A 36 7.27 1.24 69.24
N ALA A 37 7.85 0.08 69.59
CA ALA A 37 9.09 -0.68 69.33
C ALA A 37 8.77 -2.20 69.61
N GLU A 38 9.57 -3.25 69.39
CA GLU A 38 10.89 -3.65 69.94
C GLU A 38 11.38 -4.90 69.14
N ASP A 39 12.62 -4.92 68.60
CA ASP A 39 13.87 -5.64 69.01
C ASP A 39 13.85 -7.19 68.86
N GLN A 40 14.85 -7.96 68.41
CA GLN A 40 16.30 -7.85 68.11
C GLN A 40 16.68 -9.07 67.19
N ALA A 41 17.37 -8.90 66.06
CA ALA A 41 18.83 -9.03 65.79
C ALA A 41 19.38 -10.45 65.48
N ALA A 42 19.88 -10.64 64.24
CA ALA A 42 21.08 -11.43 63.88
C ALA A 42 21.52 -11.12 62.42
N ASP A 43 22.82 -10.82 62.26
CA ASP A 43 23.60 -10.57 61.01
C ASP A 43 23.37 -11.65 59.92
N ASP A 44 23.56 -11.43 58.61
CA ASP A 44 24.82 -10.99 57.98
C ASP A 44 24.63 -10.69 56.47
N HIS A 45 25.42 -9.74 55.96
CA HIS A 45 25.73 -9.35 54.57
C HIS A 45 24.76 -9.68 53.39
N ASP A 46 24.06 -8.66 52.88
CA ASP A 46 23.34 -8.72 51.59
C ASP A 46 24.03 -7.81 50.54
N ALA A 47 24.71 -8.44 49.59
CA ALA A 47 25.24 -7.81 48.39
C ALA A 47 24.38 -8.21 47.19
N LYS A 48 23.78 -7.21 46.52
CA LYS A 48 23.08 -7.36 45.23
C LYS A 48 23.93 -8.15 44.21
N PRO A 49 23.25 -8.93 43.34
CA PRO A 49 23.57 -8.89 41.91
C PRO A 49 22.29 -8.68 41.08
N SER A 50 22.19 -7.57 40.35
CA SER A 50 22.49 -7.49 38.90
C SER A 50 21.48 -8.25 38.03
N THR A 51 20.48 -7.51 37.56
CA THR A 51 19.65 -7.83 36.39
C THR A 51 20.52 -8.07 35.16
N THR A 52 20.59 -9.31 34.70
CA THR A 52 21.26 -9.71 33.45
C THR A 52 20.30 -10.53 32.57
N THR A 53 20.16 -10.10 31.31
CA THR A 53 19.78 -10.87 30.11
C THR A 53 18.44 -11.65 30.11
N SER A 54 17.55 -11.35 29.16
CA SER A 54 16.37 -12.17 28.86
C SER A 54 16.79 -13.56 28.35
N GLU A 55 16.87 -14.53 29.23
CA GLU A 55 17.32 -15.89 28.95
C GLU A 55 16.40 -16.64 27.98
N ARG A 56 17.01 -17.39 27.05
CA ARG A 56 16.37 -18.25 26.05
C ARG A 56 15.42 -19.24 26.76
N HIS A 57 14.21 -19.44 26.26
CA HIS A 57 13.30 -20.42 26.89
C HIS A 57 13.91 -21.83 26.83
N VAL A 58 14.17 -22.40 28.00
CA VAL A 58 14.88 -23.66 28.32
C VAL A 58 14.50 -24.86 27.42
N SER A 59 13.29 -24.86 26.86
CA SER A 59 12.74 -25.94 26.02
C SER A 59 13.17 -25.94 24.55
N ILE A 60 13.90 -24.93 24.08
CA ILE A 60 14.33 -24.82 22.66
C ILE A 60 15.82 -25.20 22.59
N GLN A 61 16.14 -26.27 21.86
CA GLN A 61 17.48 -26.87 21.87
C GLN A 61 17.90 -27.39 20.49
N THR A 62 19.20 -27.36 20.20
CA THR A 62 19.77 -27.90 18.94
C THR A 62 20.32 -29.32 19.12
N GLN A 63 20.79 -29.68 20.31
CA GLN A 63 21.32 -30.99 20.67
C GLN A 63 20.75 -31.49 22.01
N LEU A 64 20.74 -32.81 22.23
CA LEU A 64 20.24 -33.41 23.46
C LEU A 64 21.02 -32.90 24.67
N ASP A 65 22.33 -32.75 24.51
CA ASP A 65 23.26 -32.22 25.50
C ASP A 65 22.83 -30.83 25.97
N GLY A 66 22.14 -30.04 25.15
CA GLY A 66 21.57 -28.75 25.54
C GLY A 66 20.50 -28.84 26.63
N LEU A 67 19.69 -29.91 26.68
CA LEU A 67 18.77 -30.19 27.80
C LEU A 67 19.52 -30.71 29.03
N GLU A 68 20.65 -31.37 28.82
CA GLU A 68 21.47 -31.94 29.88
C GLU A 68 22.37 -30.89 30.55
N VAL A 69 22.81 -29.86 29.84
CA VAL A 69 23.59 -28.73 30.39
C VAL A 69 22.75 -27.85 31.32
N LEU A 70 21.43 -27.82 31.13
CA LEU A 70 20.48 -27.11 32.00
C LEU A 70 20.35 -27.72 33.40
N VAL A 71 20.95 -28.89 33.62
CA VAL A 71 21.00 -29.56 34.93
C VAL A 71 22.40 -30.13 35.10
N ASP A 72 23.21 -29.63 36.03
CA ASP A 72 24.52 -30.25 36.30
C ASP A 72 24.32 -31.76 36.54
N LEU A 73 24.72 -32.63 35.60
CA LEU A 73 24.55 -34.08 35.70
C LEU A 73 25.69 -34.74 36.48
N ASN A 74 26.80 -34.02 36.73
CA ASN A 74 28.02 -34.53 37.35
C ASN A 74 28.05 -34.35 38.88
N GLY A 75 27.24 -33.46 39.46
CA GLY A 75 27.09 -33.32 40.92
C GLY A 75 26.36 -34.48 41.62
N ALA A 76 26.63 -34.72 42.90
CA ALA A 76 25.93 -35.72 43.73
C ALA A 76 24.56 -35.20 44.21
N GLY A 77 23.50 -36.02 44.11
CA GLY A 77 22.16 -35.67 44.62
C GLY A 77 20.97 -36.10 43.74
N ARG A 78 19.74 -35.89 44.22
CA ARG A 78 18.50 -36.07 43.44
C ARG A 78 18.22 -34.81 42.63
N LYS A 79 17.91 -34.96 41.35
CA LYS A 79 17.76 -33.84 40.39
C LYS A 79 16.34 -33.80 39.82
N SER A 80 15.77 -32.61 39.72
CA SER A 80 14.45 -32.35 39.13
C SER A 80 14.55 -32.13 37.62
N CYS A 81 13.41 -32.18 36.92
CA CYS A 81 13.35 -31.92 35.48
C CYS A 81 13.09 -30.43 35.24
N PRO A 82 13.88 -29.74 34.40
CA PRO A 82 13.76 -28.31 34.15
C PRO A 82 12.54 -27.94 33.29
N LEU A 83 11.79 -28.92 32.78
CA LEU A 83 10.63 -28.73 31.91
C LEU A 83 9.34 -29.35 32.47
N CYS A 84 9.38 -29.92 33.68
CA CYS A 84 8.22 -30.52 34.35
C CYS A 84 8.05 -29.96 35.77
N PRO A 85 6.81 -29.79 36.24
CA PRO A 85 6.55 -29.57 37.67
C PRO A 85 6.86 -30.85 38.46
N GLU A 86 7.11 -30.70 39.77
CA GLU A 86 7.44 -31.83 40.66
C GLU A 86 6.37 -32.92 40.67
N GLU A 87 5.11 -32.55 40.44
CA GLU A 87 3.97 -33.48 40.33
C GLU A 87 4.12 -34.48 39.16
N LYS A 88 4.80 -34.07 38.07
CA LYS A 88 5.03 -34.92 36.89
C LYS A 88 6.38 -35.63 36.93
N PHE A 89 7.38 -35.04 37.57
CA PHE A 89 8.69 -35.65 37.72
C PHE A 89 9.28 -35.32 39.09
N LYS A 90 9.23 -36.30 40.00
CA LYS A 90 9.86 -36.19 41.31
C LYS A 90 11.38 -36.32 41.18
N ALA A 91 12.13 -35.48 41.88
CA ALA A 91 13.58 -35.46 41.81
C ALA A 91 14.19 -36.85 42.07
N CYS A 92 15.05 -37.29 41.14
CA CYS A 92 15.59 -38.66 41.11
C CYS A 92 17.06 -38.68 40.70
N TYR A 93 17.67 -39.86 40.69
CA TYR A 93 19.08 -40.04 40.25
C TYR A 93 19.27 -39.62 38.79
N SER A 94 20.47 -39.10 38.48
CA SER A 94 20.84 -38.53 37.18
C SER A 94 20.52 -39.43 35.97
N HIS A 95 20.76 -40.74 36.07
CA HIS A 95 20.46 -41.69 34.99
C HIS A 95 18.95 -41.79 34.67
N LYS A 96 18.06 -41.64 35.67
CA LYS A 96 16.60 -41.62 35.45
C LYS A 96 16.15 -40.30 34.85
N LEU A 97 16.75 -39.18 35.26
CA LEU A 97 16.48 -37.86 34.69
C LEU A 97 16.89 -37.79 33.22
N ARG A 98 18.09 -38.27 32.86
CA ARG A 98 18.55 -38.36 31.46
C ARG A 98 17.57 -39.15 30.59
N ARG A 99 17.12 -40.33 31.08
CA ARG A 99 16.12 -41.15 30.36
C ARG A 99 14.77 -40.44 30.24
N HIS A 100 14.37 -39.63 31.22
CA HIS A 100 13.14 -38.84 31.18
C HIS A 100 13.22 -37.69 30.16
N LEU A 101 14.29 -36.90 30.20
CA LEU A 101 14.54 -35.82 29.23
C LEU A 101 14.56 -36.35 27.79
N GLN A 102 15.24 -37.48 27.57
CA GLN A 102 15.33 -38.09 26.25
C GLN A 102 13.96 -38.58 25.74
N ASN A 103 13.17 -39.26 26.58
CA ASN A 103 11.95 -39.92 26.11
C ASN A 103 10.71 -39.01 26.10
N LEU A 104 10.59 -38.08 27.06
CA LEU A 104 9.42 -37.21 27.16
C LEU A 104 9.60 -35.89 26.42
N HIS A 105 10.79 -35.26 26.52
CA HIS A 105 11.01 -33.91 25.99
C HIS A 105 11.73 -33.94 24.64
N TRP A 106 12.83 -34.69 24.54
CA TRP A 106 13.66 -34.73 23.33
C TRP A 106 13.03 -35.51 22.17
N LYS A 107 12.33 -36.62 22.45
CA LYS A 107 11.59 -37.38 21.42
C LYS A 107 10.29 -36.69 21.00
N VAL A 108 9.74 -35.81 21.82
CA VAL A 108 8.47 -35.11 21.57
C VAL A 108 8.75 -33.63 21.29
N TYR A 109 9.15 -33.34 20.06
CA TYR A 109 9.54 -32.01 19.60
C TYR A 109 8.82 -31.58 18.32
N ALA A 110 8.76 -30.29 18.07
CA ALA A 110 8.58 -29.71 16.75
C ALA A 110 9.94 -29.18 16.25
N GLU A 111 10.22 -29.31 14.95
CA GLU A 111 11.50 -28.91 14.36
C GLU A 111 11.33 -27.75 13.40
N PHE A 112 12.26 -26.80 13.47
CA PHE A 112 12.33 -25.65 12.58
C PHE A 112 13.79 -25.19 12.43
N GLU A 113 14.31 -25.17 11.20
CA GLU A 113 15.66 -24.67 10.87
C GLU A 113 16.79 -25.20 11.78
N GLY A 114 16.75 -26.51 12.09
CA GLY A 114 17.76 -27.17 12.93
C GLY A 114 17.56 -26.98 14.45
N GLN A 115 16.56 -26.21 14.87
CA GLN A 115 16.16 -26.08 16.28
C GLN A 115 14.98 -27.01 16.60
N ARG A 116 15.05 -27.65 17.77
CA ARG A 116 13.98 -28.49 18.31
C ARG A 116 13.30 -27.77 19.46
N MET A 117 12.01 -27.51 19.29
CA MET A 117 11.15 -27.03 20.37
C MET A 117 10.58 -28.24 21.09
N CYS A 118 11.17 -28.60 22.22
CA CYS A 118 10.72 -29.69 23.07
C CYS A 118 9.43 -29.32 23.79
N ILE A 119 8.59 -30.33 24.08
CA ILE A 119 7.37 -30.13 24.85
C ILE A 119 7.72 -29.63 26.27
N CYS A 120 6.99 -28.63 26.76
CA CYS A 120 7.12 -28.06 28.09
C CYS A 120 5.86 -28.36 28.92
N HIS A 121 6.05 -28.69 30.19
CA HIS A 121 4.97 -28.93 31.16
C HIS A 121 4.93 -27.93 32.31
N LEU A 122 5.87 -26.98 32.35
CA LEU A 122 5.88 -25.88 33.32
C LEU A 122 4.75 -24.88 33.02
N PRO A 123 4.31 -24.07 34.00
CA PRO A 123 3.29 -23.06 33.80
C PRO A 123 3.85 -21.79 33.11
N CYS A 124 4.23 -21.88 31.83
CA CYS A 124 4.87 -20.77 31.11
C CYS A 124 3.90 -19.74 30.47
N ARG A 125 2.66 -19.62 30.95
CA ARG A 125 1.67 -18.69 30.37
C ARG A 125 1.91 -17.26 30.85
N ASN A 126 2.36 -16.38 29.95
CA ASN A 126 2.18 -14.94 30.08
C ASN A 126 0.72 -14.57 29.77
N LEU A 127 -0.12 -14.43 30.80
CA LEU A 127 -1.44 -13.80 30.67
C LEU A 127 -1.28 -12.27 30.67
N LYS A 128 -1.72 -11.58 29.61
CA LYS A 128 -2.23 -10.21 29.78
C LYS A 128 -3.49 -10.30 30.65
N PRO A 129 -3.65 -9.50 31.73
CA PRO A 129 -4.86 -9.55 32.54
C PRO A 129 -6.07 -9.09 31.71
N GLY A 130 -7.00 -9.99 31.45
CA GLY A 130 -8.34 -9.64 30.99
C GLY A 130 -9.22 -9.31 32.20
N LEU A 131 -9.92 -8.20 32.14
CA LEU A 131 -10.98 -7.83 33.09
C LEU A 131 -12.12 -8.85 32.99
N THR A 132 -12.10 -9.88 33.83
CA THR A 132 -13.27 -10.54 34.45
C THR A 132 -12.71 -11.64 35.33
N GLY A 133 -12.85 -11.49 36.65
CA GLY A 133 -12.42 -12.50 37.61
C GLY A 133 -13.30 -13.73 37.55
N ASP A 134 -12.69 -14.87 37.22
CA ASP A 134 -13.15 -16.18 37.66
C ASP A 134 -11.95 -17.15 37.65
N GLN A 135 -11.35 -17.38 38.83
CA GLN A 135 -10.20 -18.27 39.00
C GLN A 135 -10.70 -19.71 39.18
N ALA A 136 -10.93 -20.41 38.06
CA ALA A 136 -11.04 -21.86 38.06
C ALA A 136 -9.63 -22.48 37.92
N SER A 137 -9.24 -23.34 38.87
CA SER A 137 -7.99 -24.11 38.87
C SER A 137 -7.94 -25.11 37.71
N GLY A 138 -7.61 -24.64 36.51
CA GLY A 138 -7.47 -25.46 35.32
C GLY A 138 -6.14 -26.22 35.31
N ARG A 139 -6.19 -27.55 35.08
CA ARG A 139 -5.00 -28.38 34.85
C ARG A 139 -4.14 -27.79 33.73
N HIS A 140 -2.87 -27.50 34.03
CA HIS A 140 -1.90 -26.99 33.07
C HIS A 140 -1.67 -28.00 31.93
N VAL A 141 -1.94 -27.57 30.70
CA VAL A 141 -1.76 -28.38 29.50
C VAL A 141 -0.34 -28.18 28.95
N ALA A 142 0.28 -29.29 28.54
CA ALA A 142 1.58 -29.31 27.89
C ALA A 142 1.59 -28.41 26.64
N HIS A 143 2.70 -27.75 26.36
CA HIS A 143 2.80 -26.83 25.22
C HIS A 143 4.20 -26.76 24.63
N TYR A 144 4.29 -26.18 23.44
CA TYR A 144 5.52 -25.90 22.71
C TYR A 144 5.70 -24.39 22.64
N HIS A 145 6.95 -23.93 22.73
CA HIS A 145 7.31 -22.52 22.54
C HIS A 145 7.71 -22.28 21.10
N CYS A 146 7.14 -21.26 20.48
CA CYS A 146 7.55 -20.87 19.13
C CYS A 146 8.90 -20.13 19.21
N VAL A 147 9.90 -20.58 18.44
CA VAL A 147 11.19 -19.91 18.32
C VAL A 147 11.10 -18.52 17.66
N VAL A 148 10.10 -18.29 16.82
CA VAL A 148 9.98 -17.03 16.06
C VAL A 148 9.29 -15.94 16.90
N CYS A 149 8.15 -16.26 17.52
CA CYS A 149 7.29 -15.28 18.20
C CYS A 149 7.06 -15.53 19.69
N SER A 150 7.71 -16.55 20.28
CA SER A 150 7.63 -16.91 21.71
C SER A 150 6.23 -17.32 22.22
N VAL A 151 5.24 -17.46 21.34
CA VAL A 151 3.89 -17.95 21.69
C VAL A 151 3.92 -19.43 22.11
N THR A 152 3.12 -19.77 23.11
CA THR A 152 2.92 -21.16 23.56
C THR A 152 1.74 -21.82 22.83
N ILE A 153 1.95 -23.02 22.29
CA ILE A 153 0.93 -23.76 21.53
C ILE A 153 0.84 -25.20 22.07
N ALA A 154 -0.37 -25.67 22.39
CA ALA A 154 -0.56 -26.96 23.06
C ALA A 154 -0.33 -28.19 22.15
N ARG A 155 -0.71 -28.11 20.87
CA ARG A 155 -0.66 -29.24 19.93
C ARG A 155 0.49 -29.10 18.93
N LYS A 156 1.20 -30.19 18.68
CA LYS A 156 2.32 -30.25 17.72
C LYS A 156 1.89 -29.89 16.30
N THR A 157 0.73 -30.36 15.84
CA THR A 157 0.18 -30.04 14.51
C THR A 157 -0.07 -28.54 14.34
N ASP A 158 -0.58 -27.91 15.40
CA ASP A 158 -0.88 -26.47 15.41
C ASP A 158 0.42 -25.66 15.43
N MET A 159 1.44 -26.12 16.14
CA MET A 159 2.79 -25.53 16.12
C MET A 159 3.43 -25.63 14.74
N ILE A 160 3.35 -26.78 14.06
CA ILE A 160 3.87 -26.93 12.70
C ILE A 160 3.13 -26.02 11.71
N SER A 161 1.79 -25.95 11.79
CA SER A 161 0.99 -25.03 10.97
C SER A 161 1.31 -23.56 11.27
N HIS A 162 1.57 -23.24 12.53
CA HIS A 162 1.99 -21.91 12.97
C HIS A 162 3.37 -21.53 12.41
N LEU A 163 4.36 -22.42 12.45
CA LEU A 163 5.66 -22.21 11.82
C LEU A 163 5.55 -22.03 10.30
N LYS A 164 4.73 -22.83 9.62
CA LYS A 164 4.46 -22.64 8.18
C LYS A 164 3.90 -21.25 7.86
N ARG A 165 3.13 -20.66 8.77
CA ARG A 165 2.66 -19.27 8.61
C ARG A 165 3.79 -18.27 8.76
N HIS A 166 4.77 -18.49 9.64
CA HIS A 166 5.97 -17.66 9.73
C HIS A 166 6.81 -17.74 8.45
N VAL A 167 7.03 -18.95 7.92
CA VAL A 167 7.73 -19.16 6.63
C VAL A 167 7.01 -18.44 5.48
N ASN A 168 5.69 -18.61 5.36
CA ASN A 168 4.91 -17.99 4.29
C ASN A 168 4.84 -16.46 4.40
N LYS A 169 5.11 -15.90 5.58
CA LYS A 169 5.16 -14.45 5.81
C LYS A 169 6.58 -13.87 5.69
N GLY A 170 7.60 -14.70 5.47
CA GLY A 170 9.00 -14.26 5.49
C GLY A 170 9.48 -13.86 6.89
N GLU A 171 8.81 -14.33 7.95
CA GLU A 171 9.19 -14.15 9.35
C GLU A 171 10.09 -15.32 9.79
N THR A 172 11.14 -15.65 9.04
CA THR A 172 11.99 -16.83 9.29
C THR A 172 13.18 -16.55 10.21
N GLU A 173 13.49 -15.28 10.48
CA GLU A 173 14.49 -14.96 11.50
C GLU A 173 13.97 -15.35 12.88
N ALA A 174 14.56 -16.39 13.47
CA ALA A 174 14.49 -16.61 14.90
C ALA A 174 14.95 -15.33 15.60
N SER A 175 14.17 -14.80 16.54
CA SER A 175 14.51 -13.59 17.30
C SER A 175 15.65 -13.83 18.32
N TYR A 176 16.58 -14.74 18.02
CA TYR A 176 17.60 -15.26 18.92
C TYR A 176 18.97 -15.19 18.24
N SER A 177 19.59 -14.02 18.29
CA SER A 177 21.01 -13.84 17.93
C SER A 177 21.91 -14.50 18.98
N GLY A 178 22.82 -15.37 18.55
CA GLY A 178 23.88 -15.94 19.39
C GLY A 178 24.93 -14.88 19.71
N CYS A 179 25.14 -14.62 21.01
CA CYS A 179 26.26 -13.84 21.51
C CYS A 179 27.46 -14.78 21.71
N SER A 180 28.59 -14.46 21.07
CA SER A 180 29.92 -14.91 21.49
C SER A 180 30.72 -13.65 21.80
N ASP A 181 30.77 -13.30 23.09
CA ASP A 181 31.58 -12.22 23.63
C ASP A 181 33.05 -12.67 23.71
N LEU A 182 33.96 -11.86 23.17
CA LEU A 182 35.35 -11.75 23.66
C LEU A 182 35.74 -10.26 23.72
N PRO A 183 36.62 -9.87 24.65
CA PRO A 183 36.78 -8.47 25.08
C PRO A 183 37.67 -7.64 24.14
N VAL A 184 37.43 -6.34 24.22
CA VAL A 184 38.12 -5.23 23.54
C VAL A 184 39.62 -5.21 23.85
N GLU A 185 40.45 -5.18 22.81
CA GLU A 185 41.73 -4.46 22.75
C GLU A 185 41.79 -3.83 21.35
N GLU A 186 42.02 -2.52 21.28
CA GLU A 186 42.27 -1.81 20.00
C GLU A 186 43.58 -2.31 19.39
N PRO A 187 43.61 -2.54 18.07
CA PRO A 187 44.65 -1.88 17.29
C PRO A 187 44.17 -1.36 15.93
N ASP A 188 44.75 -0.21 15.58
CA ASP A 188 44.85 0.31 14.22
C ASP A 188 45.24 -0.76 13.18
N LEU A 189 44.88 -0.46 11.93
CA LEU A 189 45.24 -1.13 10.66
C LEU A 189 44.42 -2.37 10.22
N CYS A 190 43.76 -2.16 9.07
CA CYS A 190 43.50 -3.15 8.00
C CYS A 190 42.29 -4.10 8.11
N VAL A 191 41.22 -3.71 7.40
CA VAL A 191 40.30 -4.52 6.58
C VAL A 191 39.58 -5.70 7.25
N SER A 192 38.25 -5.61 7.33
CA SER A 192 37.41 -6.71 6.84
C SER A 192 36.30 -6.16 5.95
N ALA A 193 36.54 -6.36 4.66
CA ALA A 193 35.54 -6.31 3.61
C ALA A 193 34.34 -7.20 3.97
N ALA A 194 33.21 -6.92 3.33
CA ALA A 194 32.05 -7.82 3.28
C ALA A 194 32.49 -9.28 3.09
N PRO A 195 31.73 -10.28 3.59
CA PRO A 195 32.08 -11.69 3.45
C PRO A 195 32.46 -11.98 2.00
N SER A 196 33.75 -12.25 1.79
CA SER A 196 34.36 -12.45 0.48
C SER A 196 33.65 -13.60 -0.24
N GLY A 197 32.88 -13.27 -1.29
CA GLY A 197 32.37 -14.26 -2.24
C GLY A 197 30.94 -14.09 -2.75
N GLN A 198 30.14 -13.13 -2.28
CA GLN A 198 28.83 -12.88 -2.92
C GLN A 198 29.02 -12.04 -4.18
N ALA A 199 29.05 -12.71 -5.33
CA ALA A 199 29.07 -12.05 -6.63
C ALA A 199 27.80 -11.20 -6.82
N PHE A 200 27.95 -9.88 -6.85
CA PHE A 200 26.86 -8.97 -7.21
C PHE A 200 26.49 -9.17 -8.68
N GLU A 201 25.20 -9.22 -8.98
CA GLU A 201 24.70 -9.17 -10.35
C GLU A 201 24.54 -7.70 -10.75
N ILE A 202 25.17 -7.27 -11.85
CA ILE A 202 24.91 -5.95 -12.42
C ILE A 202 23.70 -6.04 -13.33
N MET A 203 22.66 -5.29 -12.99
CA MET A 203 21.45 -5.19 -13.79
C MET A 203 21.37 -3.80 -14.43
N LYS A 204 21.01 -3.74 -15.70
CA LYS A 204 20.90 -2.50 -16.46
C LYS A 204 19.44 -2.23 -16.81
N GLU A 205 18.94 -1.08 -16.38
CA GLU A 205 17.59 -0.61 -16.73
C GLU A 205 17.64 0.85 -17.17
N LEU A 206 17.10 1.14 -18.36
CA LEU A 206 17.12 2.47 -18.98
C LEU A 206 18.53 3.09 -19.01
N GLY A 207 19.55 2.28 -19.29
CA GLY A 207 20.94 2.75 -19.30
C GLY A 207 21.55 3.03 -17.92
N THR A 208 20.83 2.79 -16.82
CA THR A 208 21.33 2.88 -15.44
C THR A 208 21.73 1.49 -14.97
N ASN A 209 22.96 1.33 -14.47
CA ASN A 209 23.47 0.08 -13.93
C ASN A 209 23.28 0.06 -12.41
N VAL A 210 22.79 -1.03 -11.84
CA VAL A 210 22.74 -1.19 -10.38
C VAL A 210 23.25 -2.57 -10.00
N GLN A 211 24.03 -2.64 -8.92
CA GLN A 211 24.41 -3.87 -8.28
C GLN A 211 23.23 -4.43 -7.50
N LEU A 212 23.04 -5.74 -7.62
CA LEU A 212 22.01 -6.50 -6.94
C LEU A 212 22.65 -7.66 -6.18
N LEU A 213 22.15 -7.92 -4.97
CA LEU A 213 22.44 -9.17 -4.29
C LEU A 213 21.78 -10.34 -5.04
N PRO A 214 22.39 -11.55 -5.04
CA PRO A 214 21.82 -12.72 -5.72
C PRO A 214 20.38 -13.07 -5.29
N ASN A 215 19.99 -12.68 -4.08
CA ASN A 215 18.66 -12.91 -3.51
C ASN A 215 17.69 -11.71 -3.62
N HIS A 216 18.01 -10.71 -4.44
CA HIS A 216 17.24 -9.46 -4.56
C HIS A 216 15.73 -9.61 -4.80
N THR A 217 15.27 -10.70 -5.43
CA THR A 217 13.84 -10.98 -5.66
C THR A 217 13.09 -11.45 -4.42
N THR A 218 13.78 -12.10 -3.49
CA THR A 218 13.23 -12.61 -2.21
C THR A 218 14.26 -12.31 -1.11
N PRO A 219 14.50 -11.02 -0.83
CA PRO A 219 15.53 -10.61 0.12
C PRO A 219 15.16 -11.09 1.53
N GLN A 220 16.16 -11.41 2.35
CA GLN A 220 15.96 -11.45 3.80
C GLN A 220 15.69 -10.03 4.31
N LYS A 221 15.25 -9.86 5.55
CA LYS A 221 14.89 -8.53 6.08
C LYS A 221 16.07 -7.54 6.05
N SER A 222 17.30 -8.05 6.10
CA SER A 222 18.54 -7.27 6.00
C SER A 222 19.00 -6.99 4.57
N ASP A 223 18.39 -7.62 3.55
CA ASP A 223 18.90 -7.57 2.18
C ASP A 223 18.22 -6.49 1.35
N THR A 224 18.94 -6.00 0.35
CA THR A 224 18.43 -5.00 -0.59
C THR A 224 17.42 -5.62 -1.56
N TYR A 225 16.24 -5.02 -1.66
CA TYR A 225 15.18 -5.49 -2.56
C TYR A 225 15.30 -4.91 -3.96
N PHE A 226 15.05 -5.76 -4.95
CA PHE A 226 14.79 -5.30 -6.31
C PHE A 226 13.79 -6.21 -7.00
N ASN A 227 12.79 -5.62 -7.65
CA ASN A 227 11.80 -6.38 -8.39
C ASN A 227 11.75 -5.94 -9.86
N ARG A 228 12.13 -6.87 -10.75
CA ARG A 228 12.07 -6.69 -12.22
C ARG A 228 10.64 -6.44 -12.71
N LYS A 229 9.62 -7.00 -12.03
CA LYS A 229 8.21 -6.81 -12.39
C LYS A 229 7.71 -5.38 -12.17
N MET A 230 8.43 -4.57 -11.40
CA MET A 230 8.13 -3.16 -11.15
C MET A 230 8.68 -2.21 -12.24
N LYS A 231 9.29 -2.73 -13.31
CA LYS A 231 9.80 -1.92 -14.44
C LYS A 231 8.73 -0.97 -15.00
N ALA A 232 7.52 -1.48 -15.25
CA ALA A 232 6.41 -0.67 -15.75
C ALA A 232 5.99 0.43 -14.75
N ASN A 233 6.07 0.16 -13.45
CA ASN A 233 5.81 1.18 -12.42
C ASN A 233 6.86 2.30 -12.51
N ARG A 234 8.15 1.95 -12.45
CA ARG A 234 9.26 2.91 -12.53
C ARG A 234 9.20 3.77 -13.80
N GLN A 235 8.87 3.18 -14.94
CA GLN A 235 8.70 3.90 -16.21
C GLN A 235 7.52 4.90 -16.18
N LEU A 236 6.36 4.51 -15.61
CA LEU A 236 5.23 5.43 -15.45
C LEU A 236 5.55 6.59 -14.50
N VAL A 237 6.21 6.30 -13.39
CA VAL A 237 6.66 7.30 -12.41
C VAL A 237 7.68 8.24 -13.03
N PHE A 238 8.65 7.72 -13.77
CA PHE A 238 9.61 8.52 -14.52
C PHE A 238 8.90 9.45 -15.51
N CYS A 239 7.96 8.93 -16.32
CA CYS A 239 7.24 9.74 -17.30
C CYS A 239 6.42 10.85 -16.63
N ALA A 240 5.81 10.58 -15.47
CA ALA A 240 5.10 11.61 -14.72
C ALA A 240 6.03 12.72 -14.21
N LEU A 241 7.22 12.37 -13.73
CA LEU A 241 8.23 13.34 -13.31
C LEU A 241 8.77 14.15 -14.51
N ALA A 242 9.06 13.49 -15.64
CA ALA A 242 9.54 14.15 -16.85
C ALA A 242 8.53 15.23 -17.33
N VAL A 243 7.24 14.92 -17.33
CA VAL A 243 6.19 15.90 -17.67
C VAL A 243 6.17 17.08 -16.69
N LEU A 244 6.38 16.85 -15.39
CA LEU A 244 6.45 17.96 -14.42
C LEU A 244 7.71 18.82 -14.64
N ALA A 245 8.83 18.20 -15.00
CA ALA A 245 10.11 18.88 -15.24
C ALA A 245 10.08 19.80 -16.48
N GLU A 246 9.22 19.49 -17.46
CA GLU A 246 8.91 20.38 -18.58
C GLU A 246 8.07 21.60 -18.15
N GLU A 247 7.19 21.43 -17.15
CA GLU A 247 6.35 22.53 -16.65
C GLU A 247 7.15 23.50 -15.77
N ARG A 248 8.08 22.99 -14.95
CA ARG A 248 8.90 23.76 -14.00
C ARG A 248 10.26 23.10 -13.82
N ASN A 249 11.33 23.90 -13.77
CA ASN A 249 12.68 23.44 -13.43
C ASN A 249 13.50 24.54 -12.70
N PRO A 250 14.44 24.17 -11.81
CA PRO A 250 14.70 22.82 -11.31
C PRO A 250 13.67 22.36 -10.26
N LEU A 251 13.34 21.06 -10.23
CA LEU A 251 12.42 20.46 -9.27
C LEU A 251 13.16 19.77 -8.12
N GLU A 252 12.71 19.94 -6.88
CA GLU A 252 13.17 19.12 -5.75
C GLU A 252 12.37 17.81 -5.70
N CYS A 253 13.05 16.68 -5.89
CA CYS A 253 12.44 15.36 -6.05
C CYS A 253 12.88 14.42 -4.94
N LEU A 254 11.94 13.67 -4.36
CA LEU A 254 12.18 12.67 -3.32
C LEU A 254 11.81 11.27 -3.81
N ASP A 255 12.81 10.40 -3.87
CA ASP A 255 12.63 8.95 -3.88
C ASP A 255 12.68 8.46 -2.43
N ALA A 256 11.51 8.29 -1.82
CA ALA A 256 11.39 8.07 -0.38
C ALA A 256 11.85 6.68 0.07
N PHE A 257 11.91 5.71 -0.84
CA PHE A 257 12.27 4.32 -0.59
C PHE A 257 13.27 3.84 -1.64
N GLY A 258 14.53 4.23 -1.48
CA GLY A 258 15.56 4.00 -2.48
C GLY A 258 15.86 2.53 -2.73
N ALA A 259 15.97 1.69 -1.68
CA ALA A 259 16.49 0.33 -1.76
C ALA A 259 17.84 0.25 -2.51
N THR A 260 17.82 -0.04 -3.81
CA THR A 260 19.01 -0.04 -4.69
C THR A 260 19.33 1.35 -5.28
N GLY A 261 18.39 2.28 -5.21
CA GLY A 261 18.45 3.63 -5.76
C GLY A 261 18.07 3.74 -7.23
N ILE A 262 17.70 2.62 -7.88
CA ILE A 262 17.48 2.55 -9.34
C ILE A 262 16.60 3.68 -9.88
N MET A 263 15.55 4.06 -9.17
CA MET A 263 14.58 5.04 -9.62
C MET A 263 15.11 6.47 -9.50
N GLY A 264 15.58 6.89 -8.31
CA GLY A 264 16.26 8.17 -8.15
C GLY A 264 17.47 8.35 -9.07
N LEU A 265 18.27 7.30 -9.29
CA LEU A 265 19.41 7.36 -10.22
C LEU A 265 18.96 7.54 -11.67
N GLN A 266 17.88 6.88 -12.11
CA GLN A 266 17.30 7.12 -13.43
C GLN A 266 16.83 8.57 -13.59
N TRP A 267 16.17 9.14 -12.57
CA TRP A 267 15.74 10.54 -12.62
C TRP A 267 16.92 11.49 -12.79
N ALA A 268 17.96 11.34 -11.95
CA ALA A 268 19.14 12.20 -11.99
C ALA A 268 19.88 12.07 -13.33
N LYS A 269 20.09 10.85 -13.82
CA LYS A 269 20.84 10.57 -15.05
C LYS A 269 20.18 11.13 -16.31
N HIS A 270 18.86 11.02 -16.42
CA HIS A 270 18.12 11.34 -17.64
C HIS A 270 17.52 12.75 -17.64
N LEU A 271 17.12 13.28 -16.48
CA LEU A 271 16.54 14.62 -16.38
C LEU A 271 17.58 15.68 -15.98
N ARG A 272 18.75 15.27 -15.49
CA ARG A 272 19.92 16.12 -15.22
C ARG A 272 19.53 17.37 -14.42
N GLN A 273 19.91 18.55 -14.91
CA GLN A 273 19.71 19.84 -14.24
C GLN A 273 18.23 20.22 -14.02
N ALA A 274 17.29 19.54 -14.69
CA ALA A 274 15.87 19.78 -14.48
C ALA A 274 15.38 19.29 -13.11
N VAL A 275 16.12 18.39 -12.45
CA VAL A 275 15.76 17.81 -11.15
C VAL A 275 16.93 17.81 -10.19
N LYS A 276 16.62 18.04 -8.91
CA LYS A 276 17.51 17.75 -7.78
C LYS A 276 16.94 16.56 -7.05
N VAL A 277 17.67 15.46 -7.02
CA VAL A 277 17.17 14.18 -6.54
C VAL A 277 17.72 13.89 -5.16
N THR A 278 16.80 13.58 -4.26
CA THR A 278 17.09 13.00 -2.95
C THR A 278 16.61 11.56 -2.94
N VAL A 279 17.51 10.64 -2.59
CA VAL A 279 17.18 9.22 -2.38
C VAL A 279 17.36 8.89 -0.91
N THR A 280 16.31 8.34 -0.29
CA THR A 280 16.33 7.98 1.13
C THR A 280 16.06 6.51 1.36
N ASP A 281 16.73 5.96 2.36
CA ASP A 281 16.40 4.64 2.90
C ASP A 281 16.71 4.62 4.41
N ILE A 282 16.01 3.75 5.16
CA ILE A 282 16.26 3.58 6.60
C ILE A 282 17.43 2.63 6.86
N SER A 283 17.70 1.70 5.93
CA SER A 283 18.74 0.70 6.05
C SER A 283 20.11 1.24 5.64
N ASP A 284 21.11 1.05 6.51
CA ASP A 284 22.52 1.38 6.21
C ASP A 284 23.04 0.64 4.96
N ILE A 285 22.61 -0.61 4.79
CA ILE A 285 23.03 -1.47 3.66
C ILE A 285 22.50 -0.87 2.35
N CYS A 286 21.23 -0.47 2.32
CA CYS A 286 20.64 0.21 1.16
C CYS A 286 21.35 1.54 0.86
N VAL A 287 21.58 2.38 1.88
CA VAL A 287 22.27 3.66 1.71
C VAL A 287 23.68 3.49 1.15
N LYS A 288 24.43 2.49 1.65
CA LYS A 288 25.76 2.16 1.11
C LYS A 288 25.67 1.72 -0.35
N MET A 289 24.75 0.81 -0.67
CA MET A 289 24.54 0.33 -2.04
C MET A 289 24.10 1.44 -2.99
N ILE A 290 23.26 2.39 -2.55
CA ILE A 290 22.85 3.53 -3.36
C ILE A 290 24.07 4.39 -3.73
N LYS A 291 25.00 4.61 -2.79
CA LYS A 291 26.24 5.37 -3.04
C LYS A 291 27.14 4.64 -4.03
N GLU A 292 27.36 3.34 -3.84
CA GLU A 292 28.13 2.49 -4.79
C GLU A 292 27.49 2.51 -6.19
N ASN A 293 26.15 2.44 -6.27
CA ASN A 293 25.43 2.55 -7.54
C ASN A 293 25.51 3.95 -8.16
N CYS A 294 25.64 5.02 -7.37
CA CYS A 294 25.92 6.35 -7.92
C CYS A 294 27.28 6.38 -8.61
N GLU A 295 28.32 5.85 -7.97
CA GLU A 295 29.68 5.77 -8.51
C GLU A 295 29.69 4.96 -9.82
N LEU A 296 29.02 3.81 -9.86
CA LEU A 296 28.87 2.97 -11.07
C LEU A 296 28.21 3.67 -12.26
N ASN A 297 27.48 4.77 -12.03
CA ASN A 297 26.83 5.54 -13.08
C ASN A 297 27.46 6.91 -13.29
N HIS A 298 28.63 7.19 -12.69
CA HIS A 298 29.30 8.49 -12.72
C HIS A 298 28.38 9.64 -12.22
N ILE A 299 27.62 9.35 -11.16
CA ILE A 299 26.75 10.31 -10.46
C ILE A 299 27.44 10.70 -9.16
N ARG A 300 27.54 12.01 -8.90
CA ARG A 300 28.19 12.53 -7.68
C ARG A 300 27.20 12.55 -6.52
N VAL A 301 27.62 12.01 -5.37
CA VAL A 301 26.83 12.08 -4.13
C VAL A 301 27.09 13.40 -3.39
N GLU A 302 26.05 14.16 -3.08
CA GLU A 302 26.15 15.36 -2.24
C GLU A 302 26.31 14.98 -0.77
N GLY A 303 27.24 15.64 -0.06
CA GLY A 303 27.47 15.44 1.37
C GLY A 303 28.44 14.30 1.74
N GLY A 304 29.11 13.67 0.76
CA GLY A 304 30.26 12.81 1.05
C GLY A 304 31.37 13.59 1.74
N ALA A 305 31.95 13.04 2.82
CA ALA A 305 33.06 13.64 3.53
C ALA A 305 34.12 14.08 2.52
N ARG A 306 34.49 15.37 2.52
CA ARG A 306 35.72 15.81 1.88
C ARG A 306 36.82 14.98 2.52
N GLY A 307 37.42 14.05 1.77
CA GLY A 307 38.65 13.40 2.20
C GLY A 307 39.68 14.48 2.58
N PRO A 308 40.63 14.17 3.48
CA PRO A 308 41.72 15.09 3.77
C PRO A 308 42.34 15.53 2.44
N ARG A 309 42.54 16.84 2.23
CA ARG A 309 43.39 17.33 1.15
C ARG A 309 44.78 16.73 1.38
N GLY A 310 45.06 15.61 0.71
CA GLY A 310 46.41 15.10 0.53
C GLY A 310 47.20 16.06 -0.37
N PRO A 311 48.53 16.12 -0.23
CA PRO A 311 49.35 17.04 -1.01
C PRO A 311 49.29 16.66 -2.49
N GLU A 312 49.39 17.67 -3.36
CA GLU A 312 49.47 17.53 -4.80
C GLU A 312 50.47 16.44 -5.22
N GLY A 313 49.94 15.36 -5.80
CA GLY A 313 50.71 14.30 -6.44
C GLY A 313 50.10 14.04 -7.80
N GLY A 314 50.83 14.43 -8.85
CA GLY A 314 50.41 14.30 -10.24
C GLY A 314 50.15 12.84 -10.64
N GLY A 315 48.91 12.58 -11.04
CA GLY A 315 48.48 11.38 -11.73
C GLY A 315 47.35 11.77 -12.67
N SER A 316 47.59 11.72 -13.96
CA SER A 316 46.60 11.96 -15.01
C SER A 316 45.60 10.80 -15.04
N GLU A 317 44.49 10.94 -14.34
CA GLU A 317 43.24 10.26 -14.65
C GLU A 317 42.23 11.33 -15.05
N GLU A 318 41.65 11.19 -16.24
CA GLU A 318 40.53 12.02 -16.70
C GLU A 318 39.33 11.76 -15.78
N GLU A 319 39.25 12.44 -14.65
CA GLU A 319 38.08 12.41 -13.77
C GLU A 319 36.96 13.19 -14.47
N GLY A 320 36.24 12.49 -15.35
CA GLY A 320 35.17 13.06 -16.17
C GLY A 320 34.14 13.80 -15.32
N THR A 321 33.71 14.96 -15.79
CA THR A 321 32.68 15.78 -15.11
C THR A 321 31.46 14.91 -14.78
N PRO A 322 30.97 14.90 -13.52
CA PRO A 322 29.88 14.02 -13.11
C PRO A 322 28.61 14.32 -13.91
N ILE A 323 27.88 13.26 -14.30
CA ILE A 323 26.71 13.36 -15.17
C ILE A 323 25.55 14.07 -14.45
N ALA A 324 25.43 13.85 -13.14
CA ALA A 324 24.40 14.43 -12.28
C ALA A 324 24.86 14.43 -10.81
N THR A 325 24.13 15.14 -9.94
CA THR A 325 24.28 15.08 -8.49
C THR A 325 23.05 14.45 -7.84
N VAL A 326 23.26 13.65 -6.79
CA VAL A 326 22.21 13.02 -5.98
C VAL A 326 22.53 13.18 -4.50
N GLU A 327 21.55 13.59 -3.71
CA GLU A 327 21.66 13.57 -2.26
C GLU A 327 21.17 12.21 -1.74
N VAL A 328 22.03 11.50 -1.00
CA VAL A 328 21.68 10.20 -0.41
C VAL A 328 21.62 10.33 1.10
N VAL A 329 20.44 10.08 1.68
CA VAL A 329 20.19 10.31 3.11
C VAL A 329 19.70 9.03 3.79
N LYS A 330 20.30 8.70 4.94
CA LYS A 330 19.80 7.65 5.83
C LYS A 330 18.76 8.23 6.77
N MET A 331 17.47 8.05 6.46
CA MET A 331 16.40 8.60 7.29
C MET A 331 15.06 7.93 7.01
N ASP A 332 14.16 7.93 8.00
CA ASP A 332 12.77 7.55 7.79
C ASP A 332 12.07 8.54 6.85
N ALA A 333 11.30 8.01 5.89
CA ALA A 333 10.59 8.79 4.90
C ALA A 333 9.66 9.85 5.50
N ASN A 334 9.00 9.57 6.64
CA ASN A 334 8.16 10.56 7.31
C ASN A 334 8.99 11.74 7.81
N VAL A 335 10.18 11.49 8.34
CA VAL A 335 11.01 12.54 8.91
C VAL A 335 11.48 13.48 7.80
N ILE A 336 11.99 12.97 6.67
CA ILE A 336 12.49 13.84 5.60
C ILE A 336 11.39 14.72 4.99
N MET A 337 10.19 14.16 4.82
CA MET A 337 9.04 14.91 4.31
C MET A 337 8.57 16.01 5.29
N HIS A 338 8.84 15.87 6.59
CA HIS A 338 8.57 16.93 7.57
C HIS A 338 9.68 17.99 7.64
N LEU A 339 10.93 17.63 7.36
CA LEU A 339 12.06 18.55 7.46
C LEU A 339 12.10 19.57 6.31
N ARG A 340 11.69 19.18 5.10
CA ARG A 340 11.69 20.12 3.95
C ARG A 340 10.62 19.80 2.90
N PRO A 341 10.23 20.80 2.09
CA PRO A 341 9.25 20.63 1.01
C PRO A 341 9.87 20.07 -0.27
N PHE A 342 9.07 19.30 -1.02
CA PHE A 342 9.44 18.73 -2.33
C PHE A 342 8.36 19.07 -3.39
N ASP A 343 8.78 19.12 -4.66
CA ASP A 343 7.89 19.28 -5.82
C ASP A 343 7.36 17.93 -6.31
N TYR A 344 8.18 16.88 -6.22
CA TYR A 344 7.83 15.53 -6.62
C TYR A 344 8.18 14.55 -5.49
N ILE A 345 7.19 13.83 -4.98
CA ILE A 345 7.38 12.81 -3.94
C ILE A 345 6.90 11.48 -4.49
N HIS A 346 7.75 10.46 -4.46
CA HIS A 346 7.35 9.09 -4.76
C HIS A 346 7.43 8.20 -3.52
N LEU A 347 6.32 7.51 -3.24
CA LEU A 347 6.17 6.56 -2.14
C LEU A 347 5.98 5.15 -2.72
N ASP A 348 6.99 4.28 -2.60
CA ASP A 348 6.91 2.86 -2.93
C ASP A 348 7.36 1.96 -1.75
N PRO A 349 6.60 1.96 -0.63
CA PRO A 349 6.90 1.07 0.47
C PRO A 349 6.43 -0.36 0.18
N PHE A 350 7.00 -1.31 0.94
CA PHE A 350 6.44 -2.66 1.01
C PHE A 350 5.02 -2.66 1.58
N GLY A 351 4.08 -3.21 0.83
CA GLY A 351 2.69 -3.30 1.23
C GLY A 351 1.93 -2.00 0.99
N THR A 352 1.69 -1.22 2.04
CA THR A 352 0.78 -0.06 2.00
C THR A 352 1.49 1.26 2.25
N ALA A 353 1.16 2.27 1.45
CA ALA A 353 1.71 3.62 1.58
C ALA A 353 0.97 4.53 2.56
N VAL A 354 -0.13 4.05 3.17
CA VAL A 354 -1.03 4.87 4.00
C VAL A 354 -0.29 5.59 5.13
N ASN A 355 0.68 4.92 5.76
CA ASN A 355 1.42 5.45 6.91
C ASN A 355 2.27 6.69 6.59
N TYR A 356 2.54 6.95 5.30
CA TYR A 356 3.41 8.03 4.84
C TYR A 356 2.65 9.20 4.20
N LEU A 357 1.34 9.03 3.98
CA LEU A 357 0.53 10.02 3.26
C LEU A 357 0.43 11.35 4.02
N ASP A 358 0.23 11.30 5.34
CA ASP A 358 0.10 12.52 6.15
C ASP A 358 1.38 13.37 6.11
N ALA A 359 2.55 12.71 6.16
CA ALA A 359 3.84 13.37 6.05
C ALA A 359 4.03 13.98 4.64
N ALA A 360 3.72 13.22 3.58
CA ALA A 360 3.83 13.70 2.20
C ALA A 360 2.97 14.96 1.96
N PHE A 361 1.71 14.95 2.42
CA PHE A 361 0.80 16.07 2.20
C PHE A 361 1.04 17.26 3.13
N ARG A 362 1.89 17.15 4.16
CA ARG A 362 2.17 18.27 5.06
C ARG A 362 2.91 19.39 4.34
N ASN A 363 4.05 19.05 3.72
CA ASN A 363 4.99 20.01 3.14
C ASN A 363 5.12 19.97 1.61
N VAL A 364 4.44 19.06 0.90
CA VAL A 364 4.44 19.08 -0.58
C VAL A 364 4.04 20.47 -1.11
N ARG A 365 4.79 20.95 -2.12
CA ARG A 365 4.57 22.28 -2.71
C ARG A 365 3.25 22.32 -3.49
N ASN A 366 2.71 23.53 -3.65
CA ASN A 366 1.51 23.72 -4.47
C ASN A 366 1.80 23.33 -5.92
N LEU A 367 0.85 22.63 -6.55
CA LEU A 367 1.00 22.04 -7.87
C LEU A 367 2.17 21.05 -7.98
N GLY A 368 2.68 20.55 -6.85
CA GLY A 368 3.60 19.41 -6.81
C GLY A 368 2.85 18.11 -7.10
N ILE A 369 3.60 17.04 -7.37
CA ILE A 369 3.06 15.72 -7.64
C ILE A 369 3.43 14.76 -6.51
N VAL A 370 2.44 14.02 -6.02
CA VAL A 370 2.65 12.87 -5.14
C VAL A 370 2.29 11.61 -5.92
N SER A 371 3.25 10.72 -6.04
CA SER A 371 3.12 9.40 -6.66
C SER A 371 3.15 8.34 -5.57
N VAL A 372 2.13 7.47 -5.55
CA VAL A 372 1.92 6.48 -4.50
C VAL A 372 1.76 5.10 -5.13
N THR A 373 2.61 4.18 -4.72
CA THR A 373 2.54 2.77 -5.08
C THR A 373 2.12 1.94 -3.87
N SER A 374 1.06 1.15 -4.02
CA SER A 374 0.64 0.14 -3.04
C SER A 374 0.79 -1.26 -3.66
N THR A 375 1.48 -2.14 -2.94
CA THR A 375 1.71 -3.55 -3.32
C THR A 375 0.88 -4.54 -2.48
N ASP A 376 0.07 -4.06 -1.54
CA ASP A 376 -0.83 -4.86 -0.69
C ASP A 376 -2.11 -5.32 -1.40
N THR A 377 -1.94 -5.92 -2.57
CA THR A 377 -3.02 -6.44 -3.44
C THR A 377 -3.94 -7.43 -2.73
N GLY A 378 -3.47 -8.16 -1.71
CA GLY A 378 -4.31 -9.01 -0.88
C GLY A 378 -5.43 -8.24 -0.15
N SER A 379 -5.11 -7.05 0.38
CA SER A 379 -6.08 -6.15 0.99
C SER A 379 -6.97 -5.53 -0.09
N LEU A 380 -6.35 -4.86 -1.05
CA LEU A 380 -7.04 -4.06 -2.07
C LEU A 380 -7.97 -4.89 -2.97
N TYR A 381 -7.64 -6.15 -3.25
CA TYR A 381 -8.45 -7.06 -4.10
C TYR A 381 -9.39 -7.95 -3.29
N ALA A 382 -9.83 -7.47 -2.11
CA ALA A 382 -10.85 -8.10 -1.27
C ALA A 382 -10.50 -9.52 -0.76
N LYS A 383 -9.22 -9.91 -0.69
CA LYS A 383 -8.83 -11.16 -0.02
C LYS A 383 -8.83 -11.02 1.50
N ALA A 384 -8.49 -9.83 2.01
CA ALA A 384 -8.50 -9.51 3.44
C ALA A 384 -9.25 -8.19 3.74
N PRO A 385 -10.60 -8.17 3.68
CA PRO A 385 -11.38 -6.94 3.83
C PRO A 385 -11.15 -6.17 5.13
N ASN A 386 -10.84 -6.86 6.23
CA ASN A 386 -10.52 -6.23 7.52
C ASN A 386 -9.24 -5.39 7.45
N VAL A 387 -8.26 -5.78 6.63
CA VAL A 387 -7.03 -5.03 6.41
C VAL A 387 -7.34 -3.77 5.60
N THR A 388 -8.19 -3.88 4.58
CA THR A 388 -8.68 -2.73 3.81
C THR A 388 -9.43 -1.73 4.67
N LEU A 389 -10.27 -2.21 5.58
CA LEU A 389 -10.99 -1.35 6.51
C LEU A 389 -10.03 -0.60 7.44
N ARG A 390 -8.98 -1.26 7.96
CA ARG A 390 -8.00 -0.63 8.85
C ARG A 390 -7.13 0.42 8.15
N HIS A 391 -6.57 0.10 6.98
CA HIS A 391 -5.63 1.01 6.30
C HIS A 391 -6.33 2.06 5.43
N TYR A 392 -7.38 1.66 4.72
CA TYR A 392 -8.04 2.53 3.75
C TYR A 392 -9.44 2.96 4.18
N SER A 393 -9.88 2.65 5.41
CA SER A 393 -11.19 3.04 5.95
C SER A 393 -12.32 2.84 4.92
N SER A 394 -12.30 1.70 4.22
CA SER A 394 -13.20 1.38 3.10
C SER A 394 -13.74 -0.03 3.23
N HIS A 395 -15.06 -0.16 3.14
CA HIS A 395 -15.75 -1.44 3.12
C HIS A 395 -15.82 -1.96 1.68
N ILE A 396 -15.39 -3.21 1.46
CA ILE A 396 -15.35 -3.83 0.14
C ILE A 396 -15.82 -5.28 0.16
N VAL A 397 -16.29 -5.73 -1.00
CA VAL A 397 -16.61 -7.13 -1.30
C VAL A 397 -15.92 -7.53 -2.60
N ARG A 398 -15.93 -8.82 -2.93
CA ARG A 398 -15.47 -9.28 -4.24
C ARG A 398 -16.42 -8.79 -5.34
N THR A 399 -15.85 -8.20 -6.39
CA THR A 399 -16.57 -7.61 -7.54
C THR A 399 -15.82 -7.95 -8.83
N GLU A 400 -16.48 -7.87 -9.99
CA GLU A 400 -15.79 -8.06 -11.28
C GLU A 400 -14.76 -6.96 -11.59
N TYR A 401 -15.00 -5.76 -11.05
CA TYR A 401 -14.22 -4.54 -11.30
C TYR A 401 -13.24 -4.21 -10.16
N TYR A 402 -12.80 -5.24 -9.41
CA TYR A 402 -12.03 -5.09 -8.17
C TYR A 402 -10.72 -4.31 -8.32
N LYS A 403 -10.09 -4.31 -9.51
CA LYS A 403 -8.86 -3.54 -9.76
C LYS A 403 -9.12 -2.04 -9.85
N GLU A 404 -10.20 -1.63 -10.52
CA GLU A 404 -10.61 -0.22 -10.52
C GLU A 404 -11.13 0.19 -9.13
N LEU A 405 -11.85 -0.71 -8.45
CA LEU A 405 -12.28 -0.50 -7.07
C LEU A 405 -11.06 -0.21 -6.17
N ALA A 406 -10.00 -1.01 -6.28
CA ALA A 406 -8.73 -0.79 -5.57
C ALA A 406 -8.10 0.57 -5.89
N ALA A 407 -8.00 0.94 -7.18
CA ALA A 407 -7.47 2.24 -7.57
C ALA A 407 -8.26 3.40 -6.94
N ARG A 408 -9.60 3.33 -6.96
CA ARG A 408 -10.49 4.33 -6.35
C ARG A 408 -10.39 4.39 -4.82
N ILE A 409 -10.05 3.28 -4.15
CA ILE A 409 -9.81 3.24 -2.69
C ILE A 409 -8.50 3.93 -2.32
N VAL A 410 -7.44 3.68 -3.10
CA VAL A 410 -6.15 4.34 -2.89
C VAL A 410 -6.31 5.85 -3.11
N VAL A 411 -6.94 6.27 -4.22
CA VAL A 411 -7.23 7.69 -4.47
C VAL A 411 -8.08 8.30 -3.35
N ALA A 412 -9.11 7.61 -2.86
CA ALA A 412 -9.93 8.11 -1.75
C ALA A 412 -9.13 8.33 -0.47
N THR A 413 -8.18 7.46 -0.20
CA THR A 413 -7.31 7.57 0.99
C THR A 413 -6.30 8.70 0.84
N VAL A 414 -5.71 8.85 -0.35
CA VAL A 414 -4.84 9.99 -0.72
C VAL A 414 -5.60 11.32 -0.59
N ALA A 415 -6.82 11.41 -1.14
CA ALA A 415 -7.66 12.61 -1.05
C ALA A 415 -7.98 12.99 0.41
N ARG A 416 -8.28 12.00 1.27
CA ARG A 416 -8.54 12.26 2.70
C ARG A 416 -7.30 12.77 3.43
N ALA A 417 -6.11 12.21 3.13
CA ALA A 417 -4.86 12.68 3.71
C ALA A 417 -4.53 14.12 3.28
N ALA A 418 -4.69 14.43 1.99
CA ALA A 418 -4.52 15.78 1.47
C ALA A 418 -5.51 16.77 2.12
N ALA A 419 -6.78 16.38 2.25
CA ALA A 419 -7.83 17.23 2.81
C ALA A 419 -7.55 17.64 4.27
N ARG A 420 -7.00 16.74 5.11
CA ARG A 420 -6.56 17.06 6.48
C ARG A 420 -5.52 18.19 6.53
N CYS A 421 -4.81 18.42 5.43
CA CYS A 421 -3.79 19.45 5.31
C CYS A 421 -4.27 20.68 4.52
N ASN A 422 -5.59 20.88 4.34
CA ASN A 422 -6.19 21.93 3.50
C ASN A 422 -5.66 21.92 2.06
N LYS A 423 -5.51 20.73 1.49
CA LYS A 423 -5.09 20.51 0.11
C LYS A 423 -6.10 19.61 -0.62
N GLY A 424 -6.44 19.98 -1.84
CA GLY A 424 -7.14 19.14 -2.79
C GLY A 424 -6.19 18.31 -3.65
N ILE A 425 -6.77 17.39 -4.42
CA ILE A 425 -6.04 16.57 -5.38
C ILE A 425 -6.70 16.61 -6.76
N GLU A 426 -5.85 16.59 -7.79
CA GLU A 426 -6.23 16.26 -9.16
C GLU A 426 -5.55 14.93 -9.52
N VAL A 427 -6.34 13.94 -9.97
CA VAL A 427 -5.79 12.64 -10.36
C VAL A 427 -5.24 12.74 -11.77
N LEU A 428 -3.93 12.52 -11.91
CA LEU A 428 -3.25 12.54 -13.22
C LEU A 428 -3.32 11.16 -13.89
N LEU A 429 -3.09 10.12 -13.09
CA LEU A 429 -3.13 8.73 -13.53
C LEU A 429 -3.39 7.79 -12.34
N ALA A 430 -4.24 6.78 -12.54
CA ALA A 430 -4.35 5.63 -11.65
C ALA A 430 -4.26 4.31 -12.44
N VAL A 431 -3.30 3.46 -12.09
CA VAL A 431 -3.05 2.17 -12.73
C VAL A 431 -3.14 1.05 -11.69
N ALA A 432 -3.90 -0.01 -11.98
CA ALA A 432 -3.88 -1.22 -11.16
C ALA A 432 -3.56 -2.45 -12.02
N LEU A 433 -2.36 -3.00 -11.81
CA LEU A 433 -1.88 -4.23 -12.44
C LEU A 433 -1.84 -5.37 -11.41
N GLU A 434 -1.40 -6.55 -11.83
CA GLU A 434 -1.33 -7.72 -10.95
C GLU A 434 -0.45 -7.49 -9.71
N HIS A 435 0.61 -6.71 -9.85
CA HIS A 435 1.65 -6.56 -8.82
C HIS A 435 1.53 -5.29 -7.97
N PHE A 436 0.90 -4.24 -8.50
CA PHE A 436 0.83 -2.95 -7.82
C PHE A 436 -0.40 -2.13 -8.23
N VAL A 437 -0.76 -1.20 -7.36
CA VAL A 437 -1.68 -0.09 -7.64
C VAL A 437 -0.88 1.21 -7.53
N LEU A 438 -0.75 1.93 -8.64
CA LEU A 438 -0.06 3.22 -8.74
C LEU A 438 -1.09 4.33 -8.89
N VAL A 439 -0.97 5.36 -8.06
CA VAL A 439 -1.79 6.58 -8.14
C VAL A 439 -0.85 7.79 -8.18
N VAL A 440 -1.03 8.65 -9.18
CA VAL A 440 -0.27 9.89 -9.34
C VAL A 440 -1.25 11.05 -9.28
N VAL A 441 -1.03 11.95 -8.32
CA VAL A 441 -1.90 13.12 -8.08
C VAL A 441 -1.11 14.41 -8.10
N ARG A 442 -1.72 15.47 -8.65
CA ARG A 442 -1.26 16.85 -8.48
C ARG A 442 -1.96 17.47 -7.27
N VAL A 443 -1.20 18.22 -6.49
CA VAL A 443 -1.68 18.81 -5.24
C VAL A 443 -2.16 20.23 -5.47
N LEU A 444 -3.38 20.54 -5.01
CA LEU A 444 -3.99 21.86 -5.13
C LEU A 444 -4.14 22.47 -3.75
N ARG A 445 -3.40 23.54 -3.43
CA ARG A 445 -3.43 24.16 -2.09
C ARG A 445 -4.68 25.00 -1.91
N GLY A 446 -5.34 24.85 -0.75
CA GLY A 446 -6.42 25.71 -0.31
C GLY A 446 -7.62 24.90 0.22
N PRO A 447 -8.36 25.45 1.20
CA PRO A 447 -9.52 24.77 1.79
C PRO A 447 -10.61 24.48 0.75
N THR A 448 -10.88 25.40 -0.17
CA THR A 448 -11.85 25.19 -1.26
C THR A 448 -11.50 23.97 -2.13
N GLN A 449 -10.21 23.80 -2.43
CA GLN A 449 -9.72 22.67 -3.22
C GLN A 449 -9.83 21.35 -2.43
N ALA A 450 -9.58 21.40 -1.12
CA ALA A 450 -9.79 20.28 -0.21
C ALA A 450 -11.26 19.87 -0.16
N ASP A 451 -12.18 20.83 -0.03
CA ASP A 451 -13.63 20.59 -0.01
C ASP A 451 -14.13 19.99 -1.32
N GLU A 452 -13.68 20.51 -2.47
CA GLU A 452 -14.01 19.96 -3.79
C GLU A 452 -13.54 18.51 -3.95
N SER A 453 -12.35 18.19 -3.45
CA SER A 453 -11.81 16.83 -3.44
C SER A 453 -12.60 15.91 -2.50
N ALA A 454 -12.96 16.40 -1.31
CA ALA A 454 -13.76 15.67 -0.35
C ALA A 454 -15.17 15.36 -0.88
N ARG A 455 -15.79 16.26 -1.65
CA ARG A 455 -17.09 16.04 -2.32
C ARG A 455 -17.07 14.92 -3.37
N LYS A 456 -15.90 14.54 -3.88
CA LYS A 456 -15.73 13.41 -4.81
C LYS A 456 -15.60 12.07 -4.08
N LEU A 457 -15.53 12.06 -2.74
CA LEU A 457 -15.55 10.84 -1.92
C LEU A 457 -16.99 10.39 -1.71
N ARG A 458 -17.36 9.27 -2.32
CA ARG A 458 -18.76 8.78 -2.32
C ARG A 458 -18.80 7.29 -2.02
N LYS A 459 -19.89 6.85 -1.39
CA LYS A 459 -20.21 5.43 -1.28
C LYS A 459 -20.78 4.93 -2.62
N LEU A 460 -20.56 3.66 -2.90
CA LEU A 460 -21.08 2.98 -4.08
C LEU A 460 -22.10 1.93 -3.62
N VAL A 461 -23.32 1.98 -4.14
CA VAL A 461 -24.27 0.88 -3.98
C VAL A 461 -23.99 -0.13 -5.08
N HIS A 462 -23.88 -1.41 -4.74
CA HIS A 462 -23.55 -2.48 -5.66
C HIS A 462 -24.48 -3.68 -5.47
N CYS A 463 -25.01 -4.22 -6.56
CA CYS A 463 -25.75 -5.47 -6.58
C CYS A 463 -24.78 -6.66 -6.67
N GLN A 464 -24.75 -7.50 -5.64
CA GLN A 464 -23.89 -8.70 -5.61
C GLN A 464 -24.33 -9.79 -6.60
N TRP A 465 -25.54 -9.67 -7.16
CA TRP A 465 -26.08 -10.63 -8.11
C TRP A 465 -25.75 -10.26 -9.56
N CYS A 466 -26.15 -9.05 -9.99
CA CYS A 466 -26.02 -8.64 -11.39
C CYS A 466 -24.84 -7.70 -11.66
N GLU A 467 -24.08 -7.30 -10.64
CA GLU A 467 -22.96 -6.34 -10.70
C GLU A 467 -23.34 -4.89 -11.06
N GLU A 468 -24.64 -4.57 -11.12
CA GLU A 468 -25.12 -3.20 -11.26
C GLU A 468 -24.65 -2.34 -10.09
N ARG A 469 -24.34 -1.07 -10.36
CA ARG A 469 -23.74 -0.19 -9.35
C ARG A 469 -23.95 1.29 -9.65
N VAL A 470 -24.08 2.07 -8.60
CA VAL A 470 -24.26 3.53 -8.70
C VAL A 470 -23.61 4.25 -7.53
N PHE A 471 -22.91 5.34 -7.81
CA PHE A 471 -22.41 6.22 -6.75
C PHE A 471 -23.57 6.97 -6.11
N LEU A 472 -23.63 6.98 -4.78
CA LEU A 472 -24.62 7.78 -4.07
C LEU A 472 -24.39 9.26 -4.35
N LYS A 473 -25.49 10.00 -4.59
CA LYS A 473 -25.45 11.45 -4.75
C LYS A 473 -25.11 12.11 -3.41
N LEU A 474 -24.52 13.30 -3.46
CA LEU A 474 -24.38 14.12 -2.25
C LEU A 474 -25.76 14.62 -1.85
N GLY A 475 -26.17 14.32 -0.62
CA GLY A 475 -27.43 14.78 -0.06
C GLY A 475 -27.82 13.98 1.18
N ASN A 476 -28.67 14.56 2.03
CA ASN A 476 -29.22 13.90 3.21
C ASN A 476 -30.41 12.99 2.87
N MET A 477 -30.96 13.12 1.66
CA MET A 477 -32.09 12.33 1.17
C MET A 477 -31.58 11.10 0.44
N VAL A 478 -32.09 9.96 0.89
CA VAL A 478 -31.62 8.63 0.56
C VAL A 478 -32.51 8.07 -0.57
N ASP A 479 -32.31 8.52 -1.80
CA ASP A 479 -32.95 7.89 -2.97
C ASP A 479 -32.06 6.71 -3.43
N GLU A 480 -32.24 5.59 -2.74
CA GLU A 480 -31.29 4.48 -2.62
C GLU A 480 -31.58 3.28 -3.53
N THR A 481 -32.18 3.49 -4.69
CA THR A 481 -32.50 2.37 -5.58
C THR A 481 -31.43 2.16 -6.64
N LEU A 482 -30.81 0.98 -6.60
CA LEU A 482 -30.12 0.45 -7.77
C LEU A 482 -31.11 0.40 -8.95
N PRO A 483 -30.66 0.69 -10.19
CA PRO A 483 -31.52 0.56 -11.37
C PRO A 483 -32.04 -0.85 -11.64
N CYS A 484 -31.39 -1.88 -11.07
CA CYS A 484 -31.78 -3.28 -11.25
C CYS A 484 -32.95 -3.68 -10.34
N ASN A 485 -33.80 -4.59 -10.83
CA ASN A 485 -34.92 -5.17 -10.07
C ASN A 485 -34.56 -6.46 -9.29
N CYS A 486 -33.26 -6.79 -9.14
CA CYS A 486 -32.81 -8.05 -8.53
C CYS A 486 -33.28 -8.25 -7.09
N HIS A 487 -33.56 -7.16 -6.36
CA HIS A 487 -34.08 -7.25 -4.99
C HIS A 487 -35.52 -7.78 -4.94
N GLY A 488 -36.33 -7.53 -5.97
CA GLY A 488 -37.71 -8.03 -6.06
C GLY A 488 -37.81 -9.47 -6.59
N SER A 489 -36.79 -9.95 -7.31
CA SER A 489 -36.80 -11.28 -7.93
C SER A 489 -36.06 -12.37 -7.14
N LEU A 490 -35.31 -12.00 -6.09
CA LEU A 490 -34.52 -12.93 -5.28
C LEU A 490 -34.84 -12.74 -3.78
N PRO A 491 -34.90 -13.82 -2.98
CA PRO A 491 -35.01 -13.70 -1.54
C PRO A 491 -33.73 -13.10 -0.95
N GLY A 492 -33.83 -11.90 -0.36
CA GLY A 492 -32.75 -11.24 0.39
C GLY A 492 -32.34 -9.85 -0.12
N LYS A 493 -31.50 -9.16 0.66
CA LYS A 493 -30.90 -7.87 0.26
C LYS A 493 -29.72 -8.15 -0.67
N THR A 494 -29.90 -7.89 -1.97
CA THR A 494 -28.85 -8.07 -2.99
C THR A 494 -27.89 -6.88 -3.08
N ALA A 495 -28.28 -5.74 -2.50
CA ALA A 495 -27.54 -4.48 -2.52
C ALA A 495 -26.59 -4.37 -1.31
N VAL A 496 -25.35 -3.95 -1.56
CA VAL A 496 -24.34 -3.65 -0.52
C VAL A 496 -23.72 -2.28 -0.77
N TYR A 497 -23.32 -1.60 0.31
CA TYR A 497 -22.56 -0.36 0.22
C TYR A 497 -21.06 -0.64 0.25
N LEU A 498 -20.34 -0.10 -0.73
CA LEU A 498 -18.89 -0.13 -0.82
C LEU A 498 -18.34 1.28 -0.60
N GLY A 499 -17.10 1.38 -0.12
CA GLY A 499 -16.39 2.64 0.03
C GLY A 499 -16.27 3.17 1.46
N PRO A 500 -16.02 4.49 1.61
CA PRO A 500 -16.02 5.52 0.56
C PRO A 500 -14.94 5.30 -0.52
N LEU A 501 -15.25 5.71 -1.74
CA LEU A 501 -14.41 5.60 -2.93
C LEU A 501 -14.28 6.96 -3.61
N TRP A 502 -13.24 7.12 -4.42
CA TRP A 502 -13.15 8.25 -5.34
C TRP A 502 -14.14 8.07 -6.49
N ALA A 503 -15.09 8.99 -6.62
CA ALA A 503 -16.09 9.01 -7.70
C ALA A 503 -15.67 9.85 -8.90
N GLY A 504 -14.62 10.67 -8.77
CA GLY A 504 -14.10 11.50 -9.86
C GLY A 504 -13.34 10.71 -10.93
N PRO A 505 -12.75 11.44 -11.90
CA PRO A 505 -11.91 10.86 -12.95
C PRO A 505 -10.64 10.24 -12.36
N LEU A 506 -10.13 9.20 -13.04
CA LEU A 506 -8.89 8.49 -12.69
C LEU A 506 -7.71 8.89 -13.59
N PHE A 507 -7.97 9.73 -14.61
CA PHE A 507 -7.02 10.06 -15.66
C PHE A 507 -7.16 11.52 -16.04
N ASN A 508 -6.04 12.18 -16.33
CA ASN A 508 -6.00 13.44 -17.04
C ASN A 508 -5.45 13.17 -18.46
N THR A 509 -6.32 13.24 -19.49
CA THR A 509 -5.94 12.94 -20.88
C THR A 509 -4.76 13.78 -21.36
N GLY A 510 -4.75 15.08 -21.04
CA GLY A 510 -3.67 15.99 -21.45
C GLY A 510 -2.33 15.59 -20.85
N PHE A 511 -2.32 15.22 -19.57
CA PHE A 511 -1.14 14.70 -18.88
C PHE A 511 -0.68 13.37 -19.48
N LEU A 512 -1.59 12.42 -19.76
CA LEU A 512 -1.25 11.13 -20.37
C LEU A 512 -0.64 11.27 -21.78
N ARG A 513 -1.12 12.23 -22.57
CA ARG A 513 -0.53 12.53 -23.89
C ARG A 513 0.91 13.02 -23.76
N ARG A 514 1.20 13.91 -22.79
CA ARG A 514 2.58 14.34 -22.49
C ARG A 514 3.43 13.19 -21.95
N MET A 515 2.87 12.31 -21.11
CA MET A 515 3.57 11.10 -20.67
C MET A 515 3.93 10.17 -21.84
N LEU A 516 3.08 10.07 -22.86
CA LEU A 516 3.40 9.31 -24.07
C LEU A 516 4.56 9.95 -24.84
N SER A 517 4.57 11.27 -24.97
CA SER A 517 5.70 12.00 -25.58
C SER A 517 7.00 11.77 -24.82
N ALA A 518 6.97 11.87 -23.48
CA ALA A 518 8.12 11.59 -22.63
C ALA A 518 8.61 10.14 -22.76
N ALA A 519 7.70 9.17 -22.82
CA ALA A 519 8.05 7.76 -23.03
C ALA A 519 8.75 7.53 -24.37
N VAL A 520 8.34 8.23 -25.43
CA VAL A 520 9.00 8.18 -26.75
C VAL A 520 10.38 8.84 -26.70
N GLN A 521 10.47 10.04 -26.11
CA GLN A 521 11.72 10.81 -26.02
C GLN A 521 12.82 10.07 -25.25
N HIS A 522 12.44 9.31 -24.22
CA HIS A 522 13.37 8.52 -23.40
C HIS A 522 13.46 7.04 -23.81
N SER A 523 13.00 6.69 -25.01
CA SER A 523 13.09 5.33 -25.59
C SER A 523 12.50 4.22 -24.71
N MET A 524 11.33 4.47 -24.11
CA MET A 524 10.60 3.50 -23.28
C MET A 524 9.51 2.78 -24.08
N ASP A 525 9.89 1.99 -25.08
CA ASP A 525 8.93 1.37 -26.00
C ASP A 525 7.93 0.42 -25.31
N ASP A 526 8.38 -0.29 -24.27
CA ASP A 526 7.57 -1.26 -23.52
C ASP A 526 6.31 -0.66 -22.88
N ILE A 527 6.37 0.60 -22.43
CA ILE A 527 5.27 1.24 -21.69
C ILE A 527 4.29 1.98 -22.61
N GLN A 528 4.71 2.33 -23.82
CA GLN A 528 3.88 3.10 -24.77
C GLN A 528 2.52 2.44 -25.07
N PRO A 529 2.38 1.11 -25.25
CA PRO A 529 1.08 0.48 -25.46
C PRO A 529 0.12 0.66 -24.28
N LEU A 530 0.64 0.62 -23.05
CA LEU A 530 -0.16 0.86 -21.85
C LEU A 530 -0.61 2.32 -21.79
N VAL A 531 0.29 3.28 -22.01
CA VAL A 531 -0.06 4.72 -22.02
C VAL A 531 -1.09 5.04 -23.12
N LYS A 532 -0.95 4.47 -24.32
CA LYS A 532 -1.94 4.60 -25.41
C LYS A 532 -3.31 4.04 -24.99
N THR A 533 -3.33 2.90 -24.28
CA THR A 533 -4.56 2.32 -23.74
C THR A 533 -5.20 3.24 -22.69
N LEU A 534 -4.40 3.83 -21.81
CA LEU A 534 -4.85 4.76 -20.77
C LEU A 534 -5.44 6.05 -21.39
N ILE A 535 -4.85 6.57 -22.48
CA ILE A 535 -5.41 7.72 -23.22
C ILE A 535 -6.79 7.36 -23.79
N CYS A 536 -6.92 6.20 -24.45
CA CYS A 536 -8.21 5.71 -24.95
C CYS A 536 -9.24 5.55 -23.84
N GLU A 537 -8.81 5.04 -22.68
CA GLU A 537 -9.67 4.84 -21.51
C GLU A 537 -10.12 6.16 -20.89
N SER A 538 -9.25 7.17 -20.85
CA SER A 538 -9.54 8.51 -20.33
C SER A 538 -10.59 9.25 -21.15
N ASP A 539 -10.54 9.11 -22.47
CA ASP A 539 -11.52 9.71 -23.38
C ASP A 539 -12.72 8.76 -23.63
N CYS A 540 -12.69 7.54 -23.10
CA CYS A 540 -13.61 6.45 -23.41
C CYS A 540 -13.85 6.29 -24.93
N THR A 541 -12.76 6.21 -25.68
CA THR A 541 -12.75 6.07 -27.14
C THR A 541 -11.97 4.82 -27.59
N SER A 542 -12.17 4.44 -28.86
CA SER A 542 -11.43 3.34 -29.50
C SER A 542 -10.09 3.81 -30.06
N LEU A 543 -9.07 2.95 -30.01
CA LEU A 543 -7.73 3.17 -30.55
C LEU A 543 -7.73 3.60 -32.04
N LYS A 544 -8.71 3.16 -32.82
CA LYS A 544 -8.83 3.53 -34.25
C LYS A 544 -9.14 5.01 -34.45
N SER A 545 -9.81 5.66 -33.49
CA SER A 545 -10.16 7.09 -33.56
C SER A 545 -8.92 7.99 -33.44
N LEU A 546 -7.91 7.55 -32.68
CA LEU A 546 -6.65 8.29 -32.48
C LEU A 546 -5.79 8.40 -33.76
N MET A 547 -5.96 7.49 -34.72
CA MET A 547 -5.16 7.47 -35.96
C MET A 547 -5.78 8.29 -37.09
N HIS A 548 -7.00 8.82 -36.94
CA HIS A 548 -7.72 9.58 -37.99
C HIS A 548 -8.06 11.02 -37.56
N GLY A 549 -7.48 11.52 -36.48
CA GLY A 549 -7.53 12.94 -36.15
C GLY A 549 -6.56 13.72 -37.05
N PRO A 550 -6.99 14.81 -37.72
CA PRO A 550 -6.06 15.64 -38.47
C PRO A 550 -5.04 16.24 -37.51
N SER A 551 -3.83 16.38 -38.00
CA SER A 551 -2.69 17.09 -37.41
C SER A 551 -3.12 18.41 -36.75
N ALA A 552 -3.39 18.35 -35.45
CA ALA A 552 -3.61 19.50 -34.59
C ALA A 552 -2.73 19.34 -33.34
N PHE A 553 -1.41 19.39 -33.56
CA PHE A 553 -0.50 19.95 -32.58
C PHE A 553 -0.74 21.47 -32.52
N ASN A 554 -1.89 21.89 -32.00
CA ASN A 554 -2.11 23.28 -31.65
C ASN A 554 -2.51 23.31 -30.17
N GLN A 555 -1.71 24.07 -29.43
CA GLN A 555 -1.87 24.38 -28.02
C GLN A 555 -3.33 24.79 -27.73
N VAL A 556 -4.03 23.94 -26.98
CA VAL A 556 -5.20 24.36 -26.22
C VAL A 556 -4.81 24.18 -24.77
N GLU A 557 -4.20 25.23 -24.23
CA GLU A 557 -4.10 25.43 -22.79
C GLU A 557 -5.51 25.48 -22.22
N CYS A 558 -5.83 24.51 -21.35
CA CYS A 558 -7.01 24.60 -20.51
C CYS A 558 -6.54 24.66 -19.05
N GLY A 559 -6.34 25.89 -18.57
CA GLY A 559 -6.85 26.36 -17.29
C GLY A 559 -6.01 26.15 -16.03
N VAL A 560 -5.00 27.02 -15.81
CA VAL A 560 -4.85 27.86 -14.61
C VAL A 560 -4.00 29.08 -15.02
N VAL A 561 -4.57 30.29 -15.06
CA VAL A 561 -3.80 31.52 -15.31
C VAL A 561 -3.04 31.88 -14.03
N ILE A 562 -1.74 31.60 -13.99
CA ILE A 562 -0.83 32.13 -12.98
C ILE A 562 -0.20 33.40 -13.57
N LYS A 563 -0.58 34.57 -13.06
CA LYS A 563 0.08 35.83 -13.40
C LYS A 563 1.51 35.81 -12.85
N THR A 564 2.50 35.69 -13.74
CA THR A 564 3.88 36.01 -13.44
C THR A 564 4.05 37.53 -13.49
N LEU A 565 4.34 38.13 -12.34
CA LEU A 565 4.88 39.49 -12.26
C LEU A 565 6.39 39.38 -12.54
N HIS A 566 6.83 39.90 -13.68
CA HIS A 566 8.24 40.23 -13.89
C HIS A 566 8.41 41.75 -13.86
N SER A 567 9.35 42.17 -13.02
CA SER A 567 9.85 43.52 -12.77
C SER A 567 11.02 43.89 -13.70
N GLY A 568 11.16 45.18 -14.03
CA GLY A 568 12.32 45.84 -14.68
C GLY A 568 11.94 46.50 -16.03
N GLU A 569 11.66 47.81 -16.09
CA GLU A 569 12.61 48.94 -16.37
C GLU A 569 13.11 48.94 -17.83
N GLU A 570 13.04 49.96 -18.71
CA GLU A 570 12.61 51.38 -18.80
C GLU A 570 12.19 51.62 -20.29
N SER A 571 11.33 52.56 -20.74
CA SER A 571 11.58 54.01 -20.87
C SER A 571 10.55 54.62 -21.86
N GLY A 572 10.10 55.86 -21.60
CA GLY A 572 9.69 56.85 -22.63
C GLY A 572 8.20 57.02 -22.97
N PRO A 573 7.71 58.26 -23.24
CA PRO A 573 6.41 58.75 -22.76
C PRO A 573 5.33 58.85 -23.87
N ASP A 574 4.04 58.89 -23.52
CA ASP A 574 3.26 60.14 -23.41
C ASP A 574 1.72 59.93 -23.33
N GLN A 575 1.08 60.84 -22.57
CA GLN A 575 -0.30 61.35 -22.67
C GLN A 575 -1.57 60.50 -22.38
N SER A 576 -2.07 60.74 -21.15
CA SER A 576 -3.41 61.27 -20.82
C SER A 576 -4.71 60.49 -21.13
N GLY A 577 -5.53 60.32 -20.08
CA GLY A 577 -6.91 60.81 -20.12
C GLY A 577 -8.09 59.82 -20.07
N LYS A 578 -8.71 59.78 -18.89
CA LYS A 578 -10.17 59.69 -18.64
C LYS A 578 -10.95 58.39 -18.90
N ARG A 579 -11.52 57.92 -17.77
CA ARG A 579 -12.71 57.07 -17.64
C ARG A 579 -13.91 57.62 -18.42
N LYS A 580 -14.68 56.74 -19.06
CA LYS A 580 -16.15 56.83 -19.05
C LYS A 580 -16.82 55.47 -19.29
N SER A 581 -17.73 55.17 -18.37
CA SER A 581 -18.75 54.13 -18.44
C SER A 581 -19.80 54.48 -19.51
N GLY A 582 -20.40 53.47 -20.13
CA GLY A 582 -21.55 53.59 -21.01
C GLY A 582 -21.91 52.24 -21.64
N GLU A 583 -22.99 51.64 -21.12
CA GLU A 583 -23.63 50.39 -21.55
C GLU A 583 -24.13 50.42 -23.01
N GLU A 584 -24.17 49.22 -23.59
CA GLU A 584 -25.23 48.65 -24.42
C GLU A 584 -24.74 48.02 -25.74
N SER A 585 -24.58 46.70 -25.70
CA SER A 585 -25.12 45.85 -26.76
C SER A 585 -25.34 44.45 -26.22
N GLY A 586 -26.62 44.12 -26.09
CA GLY A 586 -27.10 42.90 -25.50
C GLY A 586 -26.83 41.65 -26.33
N ASN A 587 -26.85 40.54 -25.59
CA ASN A 587 -27.41 39.26 -26.00
C ASN A 587 -26.97 38.71 -27.36
N LEU A 588 -25.72 38.24 -27.40
CA LEU A 588 -25.35 37.06 -28.20
C LEU A 588 -24.57 36.03 -27.36
N VAL A 589 -24.99 35.83 -26.10
CA VAL A 589 -24.50 34.74 -25.24
C VAL A 589 -25.55 33.65 -25.18
N LYS A 590 -25.75 32.95 -26.30
CA LYS A 590 -26.34 31.61 -26.29
C LYS A 590 -25.58 30.72 -27.26
N ARG A 591 -25.03 29.64 -26.69
CA ARG A 591 -24.46 28.45 -27.34
C ARG A 591 -23.08 28.61 -27.97
N LEU A 592 -22.09 28.84 -27.12
CA LEU A 592 -20.88 28.03 -27.21
C LEU A 592 -20.74 27.32 -25.86
N LYS A 593 -21.37 26.15 -25.74
CA LYS A 593 -20.97 25.19 -24.71
C LYS A 593 -19.54 24.83 -25.08
N SER A 594 -18.59 25.35 -24.32
CA SER A 594 -17.23 24.85 -24.26
C SER A 594 -17.28 23.33 -24.25
N ASP A 595 -16.55 22.70 -25.17
CA ASP A 595 -16.37 21.25 -25.24
C ASP A 595 -15.73 20.79 -23.92
N ALA A 596 -16.58 20.54 -22.93
CA ALA A 596 -16.17 19.96 -21.67
C ALA A 596 -15.79 18.52 -22.01
N SER A 597 -14.48 18.23 -21.98
CA SER A 597 -13.96 16.87 -22.04
C SER A 597 -14.83 15.96 -21.16
N LEU A 598 -15.66 15.12 -21.79
CA LEU A 598 -16.63 14.31 -21.07
C LEU A 598 -15.85 13.27 -20.27
N GLU A 599 -15.91 13.37 -18.94
CA GLU A 599 -15.28 12.41 -18.03
C GLU A 599 -15.59 10.97 -18.44
N HIS A 600 -14.62 10.06 -18.28
CA HIS A 600 -14.84 8.66 -18.57
C HIS A 600 -15.88 8.05 -17.60
N PRO A 601 -16.76 7.16 -18.07
CA PRO A 601 -17.71 6.47 -17.20
C PRO A 601 -17.00 5.71 -16.08
N PRO A 602 -17.52 5.68 -14.84
CA PRO A 602 -16.92 4.92 -13.76
C PRO A 602 -17.11 3.41 -13.95
N PHE A 603 -16.07 2.64 -13.62
CA PHE A 603 -16.02 1.18 -13.75
C PHE A 603 -16.14 0.68 -15.20
N TYR A 604 -16.07 -0.64 -15.35
CA TYR A 604 -16.17 -1.36 -16.62
C TYR A 604 -17.01 -2.63 -16.44
N TYR A 605 -17.49 -3.20 -17.54
CA TYR A 605 -18.19 -4.50 -17.54
C TYR A 605 -17.30 -5.58 -18.12
N SER A 606 -17.19 -6.73 -17.45
CA SER A 606 -16.50 -7.89 -18.02
C SER A 606 -17.46 -8.66 -18.92
N ILE A 607 -17.10 -8.82 -20.19
CA ILE A 607 -17.93 -9.54 -21.16
C ILE A 607 -18.21 -10.99 -20.71
N HIS A 608 -17.25 -11.64 -20.04
CA HIS A 608 -17.42 -13.02 -19.55
C HIS A 608 -18.36 -13.11 -18.35
N ARG A 609 -18.33 -12.13 -17.44
CA ARG A 609 -19.20 -12.09 -16.26
C ARG A 609 -20.67 -11.94 -16.64
N HIS A 610 -20.95 -11.20 -17.71
CA HIS A 610 -22.29 -10.97 -18.24
C HIS A 610 -22.67 -11.93 -19.37
N SER A 611 -21.89 -13.01 -19.56
CA SER A 611 -22.17 -14.02 -20.59
C SER A 611 -23.51 -14.73 -20.35
N ILE A 612 -24.16 -15.11 -21.45
CA ILE A 612 -25.47 -15.75 -21.43
C ILE A 612 -25.26 -17.25 -21.60
N ARG A 613 -25.77 -18.04 -20.65
CA ARG A 613 -25.63 -19.50 -20.66
C ARG A 613 -26.26 -20.08 -21.93
N GLY A 614 -25.50 -20.91 -22.65
CA GLY A 614 -25.96 -21.54 -23.89
C GLY A 614 -25.83 -20.66 -25.14
N MET A 615 -25.15 -19.52 -25.04
CA MET A 615 -24.84 -18.67 -26.19
C MET A 615 -23.33 -18.47 -26.40
N ASN A 616 -22.93 -18.45 -27.66
CA ASN A 616 -21.62 -18.07 -28.13
C ASN A 616 -21.52 -16.54 -28.20
N MET A 617 -20.61 -16.01 -27.41
CA MET A 617 -20.37 -14.58 -27.27
C MET A 617 -19.67 -14.00 -28.51
N PRO A 618 -20.00 -12.77 -28.94
CA PRO A 618 -19.26 -12.10 -30.00
C PRO A 618 -17.81 -11.85 -29.57
N LYS A 619 -16.88 -11.87 -30.54
CA LYS A 619 -15.47 -11.48 -30.29
C LYS A 619 -15.44 -10.06 -29.73
N LEU A 620 -14.58 -9.82 -28.73
CA LEU A 620 -14.49 -8.54 -28.01
C LEU A 620 -14.45 -7.32 -28.95
N ASN A 621 -13.55 -7.31 -29.94
CA ASN A 621 -13.44 -6.20 -30.90
C ASN A 621 -14.71 -5.94 -31.71
N LYS A 622 -15.46 -6.99 -32.05
CA LYS A 622 -16.73 -6.86 -32.77
C LYS A 622 -17.82 -6.31 -31.85
N PHE A 623 -17.82 -6.75 -30.59
CA PHE A 623 -18.76 -6.28 -29.60
C PHE A 623 -18.57 -4.80 -29.24
N LEU A 624 -17.32 -4.31 -29.18
CA LEU A 624 -17.03 -2.88 -29.03
C LEU A 624 -17.69 -2.07 -30.17
N LEU A 625 -17.63 -2.55 -31.42
CA LEU A 625 -18.27 -1.90 -32.56
C LEU A 625 -19.80 -1.89 -32.43
N TYR A 626 -20.42 -2.99 -32.01
CA TYR A 626 -21.88 -3.04 -31.81
C TYR A 626 -22.37 -2.06 -30.74
N LEU A 627 -21.61 -1.87 -29.67
CA LEU A 627 -21.92 -0.85 -28.65
C LEU A 627 -21.76 0.57 -29.22
N MET A 628 -20.75 0.82 -30.05
CA MET A 628 -20.57 2.10 -30.73
C MET A 628 -21.69 2.37 -31.76
N GLU A 629 -22.10 1.36 -32.53
CA GLU A 629 -23.23 1.43 -33.48
C GLU A 629 -24.56 1.69 -32.75
N ALA A 630 -24.69 1.24 -31.50
CA ALA A 630 -25.81 1.57 -30.62
C ALA A 630 -25.74 2.99 -30.01
N GLY A 631 -24.69 3.75 -30.32
CA GLY A 631 -24.52 5.16 -29.92
C GLY A 631 -23.80 5.39 -28.59
N PHE A 632 -23.18 4.36 -28.00
CA PHE A 632 -22.46 4.46 -26.73
C PHE A 632 -20.98 4.80 -26.93
N ARG A 633 -20.40 5.51 -25.95
CA ARG A 633 -18.94 5.63 -25.82
C ARG A 633 -18.39 4.31 -25.33
N VAL A 634 -17.25 3.90 -25.90
CA VAL A 634 -16.67 2.60 -25.59
C VAL A 634 -15.15 2.66 -25.69
N SER A 635 -14.50 2.09 -24.69
CA SER A 635 -13.07 1.78 -24.74
C SER A 635 -12.80 0.42 -24.10
N ARG A 636 -11.63 -0.14 -24.41
CA ARG A 636 -11.02 -1.16 -23.55
C ARG A 636 -10.59 -0.52 -22.24
N THR A 637 -10.28 -1.34 -21.25
CA THR A 637 -9.69 -0.91 -19.99
C THR A 637 -8.41 -1.67 -19.69
N HIS A 638 -7.44 -1.00 -19.08
CA HIS A 638 -6.22 -1.67 -18.61
C HIS A 638 -6.48 -2.57 -17.37
N PHE A 639 -7.59 -2.37 -16.67
CA PHE A 639 -7.93 -3.13 -15.47
C PHE A 639 -8.24 -4.61 -15.81
N ASP A 640 -8.97 -4.87 -16.89
CA ASP A 640 -9.34 -6.22 -17.33
C ASP A 640 -9.14 -6.36 -18.84
N PRO A 641 -8.34 -7.33 -19.32
CA PRO A 641 -8.16 -7.61 -20.75
C PRO A 641 -9.47 -7.86 -21.51
N THR A 642 -10.52 -8.30 -20.81
CA THR A 642 -11.85 -8.59 -21.34
C THR A 642 -12.89 -7.54 -20.92
N GLY A 643 -12.45 -6.50 -20.21
CA GLY A 643 -13.29 -5.43 -19.70
C GLY A 643 -13.59 -4.36 -20.75
N ILE A 644 -14.78 -3.80 -20.65
CA ILE A 644 -15.28 -2.75 -21.53
C ILE A 644 -15.77 -1.59 -20.68
N ARG A 645 -15.19 -0.40 -20.88
CA ARG A 645 -15.69 0.83 -20.28
C ARG A 645 -16.67 1.45 -21.26
N THR A 646 -17.85 1.83 -20.77
CA THR A 646 -18.92 2.42 -21.59
C THR A 646 -19.87 3.24 -20.73
N ASP A 647 -20.55 4.22 -21.34
CA ASP A 647 -21.62 4.99 -20.73
C ASP A 647 -22.99 4.31 -20.82
N ALA A 648 -23.08 3.14 -21.47
CA ALA A 648 -24.27 2.29 -21.43
C ALA A 648 -24.56 1.78 -20.01
N LYS A 649 -25.84 1.81 -19.62
CA LYS A 649 -26.30 1.11 -18.40
C LYS A 649 -26.19 -0.41 -18.57
N LEU A 650 -26.17 -1.16 -17.47
CA LEU A 650 -26.03 -2.62 -17.52
C LEU A 650 -27.11 -3.30 -18.36
N GLU A 651 -28.36 -2.83 -18.26
CA GLU A 651 -29.48 -3.37 -19.05
C GLU A 651 -29.27 -3.16 -20.56
N GLN A 652 -28.79 -1.99 -20.96
CA GLN A 652 -28.47 -1.67 -22.35
C GLN A 652 -27.29 -2.52 -22.85
N PHE A 653 -26.23 -2.63 -22.05
CA PHE A 653 -25.08 -3.48 -22.33
C PHE A 653 -25.50 -4.95 -22.55
N LYS A 654 -26.35 -5.49 -21.67
CA LYS A 654 -26.88 -6.86 -21.79
C LYS A 654 -27.81 -7.04 -22.98
N SER A 655 -28.62 -6.03 -23.30
CA SER A 655 -29.50 -6.05 -24.48
C SER A 655 -28.69 -6.16 -25.78
N VAL A 656 -27.67 -5.32 -25.95
CA VAL A 656 -26.76 -5.39 -27.10
C VAL A 656 -26.04 -6.75 -27.13
N LEU A 657 -25.57 -7.23 -25.97
CA LEU A 657 -24.90 -8.52 -25.90
C LEU A 657 -25.80 -9.69 -26.32
N THR A 658 -27.04 -9.70 -25.85
CA THR A 658 -28.05 -10.72 -26.19
C THR A 658 -28.35 -10.70 -27.68
N LYS A 659 -28.55 -9.51 -28.25
CA LYS A 659 -28.87 -9.32 -29.67
C LYS A 659 -27.82 -9.92 -30.62
N TYR A 660 -26.54 -9.87 -30.25
CA TYR A 660 -25.43 -10.29 -31.11
C TYR A 660 -24.74 -11.58 -30.65
N SER A 661 -25.29 -12.27 -29.65
CA SER A 661 -24.85 -13.60 -29.25
C SER A 661 -25.61 -14.67 -30.04
N VAL A 662 -24.94 -15.78 -30.36
CA VAL A 662 -25.51 -16.85 -31.20
C VAL A 662 -25.74 -18.10 -30.35
N PRO A 663 -26.87 -18.83 -30.44
CA PRO A 663 -27.05 -20.07 -29.69
C PRO A 663 -25.95 -21.09 -29.96
N THR A 664 -25.47 -21.80 -28.93
CA THR A 664 -24.34 -22.74 -29.09
C THR A 664 -24.67 -23.95 -29.99
N TYR A 665 -25.96 -24.24 -30.22
CA TYR A 665 -26.41 -25.42 -30.96
C TYR A 665 -26.58 -25.26 -32.49
N THR A 666 -26.40 -24.06 -33.06
CA THR A 666 -26.70 -23.82 -34.49
C THR A 666 -25.61 -24.26 -35.48
N SER A 667 -24.53 -24.91 -35.04
CA SER A 667 -23.44 -25.37 -35.93
C SER A 667 -23.56 -26.83 -36.43
N ALA A 668 -24.69 -27.52 -36.19
CA ALA A 668 -24.85 -28.93 -36.55
C ALA A 668 -25.79 -29.21 -37.75
N THR A 669 -26.28 -28.21 -38.48
CA THR A 669 -27.35 -28.43 -39.49
C THR A 669 -27.12 -27.75 -40.84
N GLN A 670 -25.86 -27.60 -41.28
CA GLN A 670 -25.53 -27.08 -42.62
C GLN A 670 -24.60 -28.01 -43.44
N THR A 671 -24.69 -29.33 -43.26
CA THR A 671 -23.89 -30.29 -44.07
C THR A 671 -24.67 -31.46 -44.66
N SER A 672 -26.01 -31.43 -44.71
CA SER A 672 -26.80 -32.55 -45.24
C SER A 672 -27.92 -32.17 -46.22
N LEU A 673 -27.76 -31.10 -46.98
CA LEU A 673 -28.70 -30.70 -48.04
C LEU A 673 -27.95 -30.22 -49.30
N SER A 674 -27.10 -31.07 -49.87
CA SER A 674 -26.58 -30.88 -51.23
C SER A 674 -26.06 -32.18 -51.85
N SER A 675 -26.90 -33.20 -51.99
CA SER A 675 -26.63 -34.32 -52.89
C SER A 675 -27.88 -35.17 -53.19
N GLU A 676 -28.96 -34.54 -53.63
CA GLU A 676 -30.02 -35.24 -54.39
C GLU A 676 -30.47 -34.34 -55.54
N LYS A 677 -29.84 -34.53 -56.71
CA LYS A 677 -30.39 -34.36 -58.07
C LYS A 677 -29.24 -34.34 -59.09
N SER A 678 -28.95 -35.49 -59.70
CA SER A 678 -28.79 -35.63 -61.15
C SER A 678 -28.33 -37.06 -61.50
N THR A 679 -29.13 -37.68 -62.37
CA THR A 679 -28.95 -38.93 -63.14
C THR A 679 -28.97 -40.25 -62.40
#